data_AF-A0A395RWI6-F1
#
_entry.id   AF-A0A395RWI6-F1
#
_cell.length_a   1.000
_cell.length_b   1.000
_cell.length_c   1.000
_cell.angle_alpha   90.00
_cell.angle_beta   90.00
_cell.angle_gamma   90.00
#
_symmetry.space_group_name_H-M   'P 1'
#
loop_
_entity.id
_entity.type
_entity.pdbx_description
1 polymer ?
#
loop_
_entity_poly.entity_id
_entity_poly.type
_entity_poly.pdbx_seq_one_letter_code
_entity_poly.pdbx_strand_id
1 'polypeptide(L)'
;MDTKPICQIITPVGMLGYGFDEKITYYELSRLVSKGIPTAIIMDSGSTDSGPQKLALGSMSCPRSAYAQDLAKLLRLVHTFHVPLIFSSAGGDGTDEHVEVMQEIIREITEEEGNSDYSFNVISLFANINKTTILQRFNQGHFQSCGPCVPPATETDIEASLRVVAQMGYEPFLDAMNANPNFDVIIGGRAYDPAPYAAYCLHQLMRQTDDLSNERLHSSLGGFLHMGKILECGGQCSVPKSHGAVATVYSRGLFDVRPTAPNSKCTPLSVAAHTLYENTRPDILRGPGGSIHLQDSKYEQLSDERSVRVSGSRYRSSEEDGLPYQFKLESARIVGYRSMFMGSVKDHVLVPQIDKLLARVKLYVAQQHTEPTSQWKLDFHVYGKDQSNAAGPAPLFIVAEALAPTQKLANSIASKARVGMIHAPYPGQKATAGNFGFGLGGLMEVELGPCAEFSLYHLIDLEPDEQRLFLVDNGKSQTLQGPLLRGTISHIGKGCPKPGNHSPPTIEMNIDPPLQGAEHVTPTQDQPVQNPKTLSDLCHVLRSKNAGPFEVTIDAIFSSKLNYDTIKASGILSVSNVAKVIGIAEDDIIWIGFFDPAMSFKVTIPRIRMGIKKSAGGITKRIIDPNMTIPQRQTPPIEELRQFYVGKSIHDVPKPAVILDKARIHRHCQSMLTAVDALGLHFRAHVKTHKTVEAARLQVGESNRDVKLIVSTLAEIDHLLPLLKEYKKAGRRLDILYGLPLPRSQISRLAAFGAELGPGSISVLIDHPSQLESVKAFSQYAKFPARVFLKVDTGYHRAGLPPISMNKSGLIEMLAKLEANGEAELLGLYSHSSLSYKDSTPEQAMENLEGEIQGCLDAVNAQAYLFAKNKEILISVGASPQVTAAENLVTAEGDLSPAAESLRRAIATVTNGQPGGLQTKLELHAGVYSILDMQQVSTNSRRHLGSHADEIAISVIAEVCSTYNDNERVQPEALVAVGTLGLGREPCAAYPGWGVVSESSYDAGIGHKRRLIVDRISQEHSILAWEHAEGEDTSLLPPVPLEVGHDVVIYPNHACVTGALYGWYLVVDSSEGDAKKIVDVWVRASGW
;
A
#
# COMPACT_ATOMS: atom_id res chain seq x y z
N MET A 1 -16.85 -45.81 -0.83
CA MET A 1 -16.69 -44.54 -0.09
C MET A 1 -18.08 -44.06 0.26
N ASP A 2 -18.28 -43.46 1.44
CA ASP A 2 -19.54 -42.77 1.77
C ASP A 2 -19.73 -41.64 0.75
N THR A 3 -20.71 -41.77 -0.16
CA THR A 3 -20.84 -40.87 -1.32
C THR A 3 -21.84 -39.73 -1.11
N LYS A 4 -22.64 -39.77 -0.04
CA LYS A 4 -23.68 -38.76 0.21
C LYS A 4 -23.15 -37.65 1.13
N PRO A 5 -23.13 -36.39 0.69
CA PRO A 5 -22.83 -35.25 1.56
C PRO A 5 -23.89 -35.10 2.66
N ILE A 6 -23.46 -34.70 3.86
CA ILE A 6 -24.36 -34.39 4.98
C ILE A 6 -24.72 -32.90 5.02
N CYS A 7 -23.81 -32.01 4.60
CA CYS A 7 -24.07 -30.58 4.56
C CYS A 7 -23.10 -29.84 3.64
N GLN A 8 -23.43 -28.58 3.35
CA GLN A 8 -22.59 -27.63 2.64
C GLN A 8 -22.47 -26.36 3.46
N ILE A 9 -21.28 -25.76 3.45
CA ILE A 9 -20.99 -24.53 4.19
C ILE A 9 -20.37 -23.53 3.23
N ILE A 10 -20.89 -22.30 3.23
CA ILE A 10 -20.28 -21.16 2.55
C ILE A 10 -19.74 -20.18 3.59
N THR A 11 -18.47 -19.82 3.45
CA THR A 11 -17.86 -18.70 4.18
C THR A 11 -17.59 -17.58 3.19
N PRO A 12 -18.40 -16.50 3.17
CA PRO A 12 -18.27 -15.44 2.18
C PRO A 12 -17.01 -14.58 2.41
N VAL A 13 -16.59 -14.44 3.66
CA VAL A 13 -15.38 -13.73 4.08
C VAL A 13 -14.90 -14.27 5.44
N GLY A 14 -13.59 -14.27 5.69
CA GLY A 14 -13.00 -14.77 6.94
C GLY A 14 -13.05 -13.82 8.15
N MET A 15 -13.73 -12.68 8.02
CA MET A 15 -13.93 -11.72 9.12
C MET A 15 -15.15 -10.86 8.79
N LEU A 16 -16.15 -10.84 9.68
CA LEU A 16 -17.33 -9.99 9.49
C LEU A 16 -16.93 -8.51 9.58
N GLY A 17 -17.45 -7.69 8.66
CA GLY A 17 -17.14 -6.26 8.56
C GLY A 17 -15.98 -5.93 7.61
N TYR A 18 -15.34 -6.92 6.98
CA TYR A 18 -14.32 -6.67 5.94
C TYR A 18 -14.92 -6.40 4.56
N GLY A 19 -16.22 -6.67 4.36
CA GLY A 19 -16.85 -6.58 3.06
C GLY A 19 -16.72 -7.88 2.25
N PHE A 20 -17.82 -8.28 1.61
CA PHE A 20 -17.83 -9.37 0.63
C PHE A 20 -18.71 -9.02 -0.58
N ASP A 21 -18.49 -9.73 -1.68
CA ASP A 21 -19.32 -9.67 -2.88
C ASP A 21 -20.59 -10.51 -2.70
N GLU A 22 -21.71 -9.82 -2.54
CA GLU A 22 -23.02 -10.44 -2.37
C GLU A 22 -23.44 -11.25 -3.60
N LYS A 23 -23.09 -10.81 -4.82
CA LYS A 23 -23.49 -11.50 -6.06
C LYS A 23 -22.84 -12.87 -6.17
N ILE A 24 -21.54 -12.97 -5.83
CA ILE A 24 -20.82 -14.24 -5.81
C ILE A 24 -21.46 -15.19 -4.78
N THR A 25 -21.78 -14.69 -3.59
CA THR A 25 -22.39 -15.49 -2.53
C THR A 25 -23.80 -15.94 -2.89
N TYR A 26 -24.60 -15.06 -3.49
CA TYR A 26 -25.92 -15.36 -4.03
C TYR A 26 -25.85 -16.47 -5.09
N TYR A 27 -24.93 -16.36 -6.05
CA TYR A 27 -24.72 -17.36 -7.10
C TYR A 27 -24.34 -18.72 -6.52
N GLU A 28 -23.48 -18.74 -5.50
CA GLU A 28 -23.13 -19.99 -4.84
C GLU A 28 -24.31 -20.59 -4.08
N LEU A 29 -25.06 -19.79 -3.33
CA LEU A 29 -26.24 -20.26 -2.59
C LEU A 29 -27.32 -20.82 -3.53
N SER A 30 -27.59 -20.19 -4.67
CA SER A 30 -28.58 -20.70 -5.64
C SER A 30 -28.22 -22.10 -6.17
N ARG A 31 -26.92 -22.35 -6.40
CA ARG A 31 -26.42 -23.66 -6.83
C ARG A 31 -26.36 -24.69 -5.70
N LEU A 32 -26.07 -24.28 -4.48
CA LEU A 32 -25.94 -25.20 -3.34
C LEU A 32 -27.34 -25.64 -2.86
N VAL A 33 -28.24 -24.68 -2.65
CA VAL A 33 -29.60 -24.95 -2.14
C VAL A 33 -30.42 -25.79 -3.13
N SER A 34 -30.26 -25.58 -4.44
CA SER A 34 -30.96 -26.37 -5.46
C SER A 34 -30.61 -27.87 -5.45
N LYS A 35 -29.52 -28.28 -4.79
CA LYS A 35 -29.15 -29.70 -4.64
C LYS A 35 -29.90 -30.42 -3.51
N GLY A 36 -30.67 -29.69 -2.70
CA GLY A 36 -31.40 -30.25 -1.55
C GLY A 36 -30.49 -30.76 -0.42
N ILE A 37 -29.22 -30.35 -0.40
CA ILE A 37 -28.29 -30.66 0.68
C ILE A 37 -28.37 -29.51 1.71
N PRO A 38 -28.47 -29.80 3.03
CA PRO A 38 -28.49 -28.74 4.05
C PRO A 38 -27.30 -27.79 3.90
N THR A 39 -27.58 -26.49 3.77
CA THR A 39 -26.59 -25.46 3.47
C THR A 39 -26.64 -24.37 4.55
N ALA A 40 -25.49 -23.87 5.00
CA ALA A 40 -25.38 -22.76 5.95
C ALA A 40 -24.33 -21.73 5.52
N ILE A 41 -24.53 -20.49 5.94
CA ILE A 41 -23.53 -19.42 5.87
C ILE A 41 -22.81 -19.38 7.23
N ILE A 42 -21.50 -19.65 7.26
CA ILE A 42 -20.74 -19.71 8.51
C ILE A 42 -19.47 -18.86 8.44
N MET A 43 -19.21 -18.08 9.47
CA MET A 43 -18.04 -17.19 9.59
C MET A 43 -17.53 -17.18 11.03
N ASP A 44 -16.22 -17.07 11.26
CA ASP A 44 -15.67 -16.68 12.56
C ASP A 44 -14.92 -15.35 12.41
N SER A 45 -14.79 -14.61 13.50
CA SER A 45 -14.10 -13.31 13.53
C SER A 45 -13.03 -13.24 14.62
N GLY A 46 -12.68 -14.37 15.23
CA GLY A 46 -11.77 -14.46 16.35
C GLY A 46 -10.36 -14.05 15.95
N SER A 47 -9.77 -13.08 16.64
CA SER A 47 -8.36 -12.74 16.39
C SER A 47 -7.66 -12.12 17.58
N THR A 48 -6.50 -12.68 17.92
CA THR A 48 -5.56 -12.06 18.87
C THR A 48 -4.54 -11.15 18.19
N ASP A 49 -4.46 -11.14 16.85
CA ASP A 49 -3.47 -10.39 16.07
C ASP A 49 -3.63 -8.87 16.22
N SER A 50 -4.88 -8.40 16.41
CA SER A 50 -5.19 -7.01 16.70
C SER A 50 -4.73 -6.56 18.09
N GLY A 51 -4.26 -7.47 18.94
CA GLY A 51 -3.84 -7.20 20.30
C GLY A 51 -4.99 -7.08 21.31
N PRO A 52 -4.68 -6.69 22.56
CA PRO A 52 -5.58 -6.79 23.72
C PRO A 52 -6.59 -5.64 23.83
N GLN A 53 -6.57 -4.69 22.90
CA GLN A 53 -7.29 -3.42 23.04
C GLN A 53 -8.81 -3.59 23.08
N LYS A 54 -9.37 -4.53 22.32
CA LYS A 54 -10.81 -4.80 22.27
C LYS A 54 -11.33 -5.28 23.63
N LEU A 55 -10.66 -6.28 24.21
CA LEU A 55 -10.99 -6.82 25.53
C LEU A 55 -10.91 -5.75 26.63
N ALA A 56 -9.90 -4.88 26.57
CA ALA A 56 -9.71 -3.83 27.56
C ALA A 56 -10.70 -2.66 27.38
N LEU A 57 -10.87 -2.16 26.15
CA LEU A 57 -11.58 -0.90 25.89
C LEU A 57 -13.02 -1.08 25.40
N GLY A 58 -13.42 -2.28 25.00
CA GLY A 58 -14.72 -2.58 24.41
C GLY A 58 -14.86 -2.18 22.93
N SER A 59 -13.76 -1.76 22.28
CA SER A 59 -13.76 -1.44 20.84
C SER A 59 -13.93 -2.69 19.98
N MET A 60 -14.53 -2.58 18.80
CA MET A 60 -14.61 -3.66 17.81
C MET A 60 -13.48 -3.57 16.77
N SER A 61 -13.31 -4.62 15.97
CA SER A 61 -12.30 -4.71 14.91
C SER A 61 -12.54 -3.75 13.75
N CYS A 62 -13.81 -3.56 13.41
CA CYS A 62 -14.26 -2.67 12.35
C CYS A 62 -15.20 -1.60 12.94
N PRO A 63 -15.40 -0.46 12.25
CA PRO A 63 -16.47 0.47 12.60
C PRO A 63 -17.82 -0.24 12.56
N ARG A 64 -18.75 0.16 13.45
CA ARG A 64 -20.13 -0.39 13.50
C ARG A 64 -20.82 -0.40 12.14
N SER A 65 -20.62 0.64 11.33
CA SER A 65 -21.19 0.76 9.99
C SER A 65 -20.76 -0.35 9.04
N ALA A 66 -19.54 -0.88 9.17
CA ALA A 66 -19.06 -1.98 8.33
C ALA A 66 -19.77 -3.29 8.68
N TYR A 67 -20.00 -3.57 9.97
CA TYR A 67 -20.81 -4.71 10.41
C TYR A 67 -22.25 -4.60 9.93
N ALA A 68 -22.85 -3.41 10.01
CA ALA A 68 -24.21 -3.17 9.52
C ALA A 68 -24.34 -3.44 8.01
N GLN A 69 -23.38 -2.98 7.20
CA GLN A 69 -23.36 -3.23 5.76
C GLN A 69 -23.28 -4.73 5.41
N ASP A 70 -22.42 -5.48 6.09
CA ASP A 70 -22.28 -6.91 5.83
C ASP A 70 -23.49 -7.71 6.35
N LEU A 71 -23.99 -7.41 7.55
CA LEU A 71 -25.18 -8.06 8.08
C LEU A 71 -26.42 -7.79 7.24
N ALA A 72 -26.58 -6.59 6.68
CA ALA A 72 -27.71 -6.28 5.80
C ALA A 72 -27.73 -7.18 4.55
N LYS A 73 -26.56 -7.43 3.94
CA LYS A 73 -26.43 -8.36 2.82
C LYS A 73 -26.70 -9.81 3.26
N LEU A 74 -26.12 -10.23 4.38
CA LEU A 74 -26.26 -11.60 4.88
C LEU A 74 -27.70 -11.93 5.26
N LEU A 75 -28.41 -11.04 5.97
CA LEU A 75 -29.80 -11.23 6.35
C LEU A 75 -30.72 -11.31 5.13
N ARG A 76 -30.42 -10.55 4.07
CA ARG A 76 -31.12 -10.68 2.79
C ARG A 76 -30.94 -12.07 2.20
N LEU A 77 -29.70 -12.59 2.17
CA LEU A 77 -29.42 -13.94 1.69
C LEU A 77 -30.10 -15.02 2.55
N VAL A 78 -30.10 -14.88 3.88
CA VAL A 78 -30.84 -15.77 4.81
C VAL A 78 -32.33 -15.75 4.49
N HIS A 79 -32.91 -14.56 4.30
CA HIS A 79 -34.31 -14.40 3.97
C HIS A 79 -34.65 -15.06 2.62
N THR A 80 -33.86 -14.80 1.58
CA THR A 80 -34.09 -15.29 0.21
C THR A 80 -33.88 -16.80 0.07
N PHE A 81 -32.80 -17.35 0.64
CA PHE A 81 -32.42 -18.75 0.42
C PHE A 81 -32.87 -19.70 1.53
N HIS A 82 -33.41 -19.17 2.64
CA HIS A 82 -33.82 -19.95 3.81
C HIS A 82 -32.69 -20.82 4.38
N VAL A 83 -31.46 -20.28 4.39
CA VAL A 83 -30.28 -20.92 4.98
C VAL A 83 -29.90 -20.22 6.28
N PRO A 84 -29.48 -20.95 7.33
CA PRO A 84 -29.05 -20.31 8.58
C PRO A 84 -27.73 -19.56 8.41
N LEU A 85 -27.62 -18.44 9.12
CA LEU A 85 -26.39 -17.68 9.32
C LEU A 85 -25.81 -17.97 10.70
N ILE A 86 -24.57 -18.43 10.77
CA ILE A 86 -23.86 -18.70 12.03
C ILE A 86 -22.57 -17.90 12.01
N PHE A 87 -22.39 -17.00 12.98
CA PHE A 87 -21.10 -16.36 13.15
C PHE A 87 -20.67 -16.28 14.60
N SER A 88 -19.36 -16.37 14.85
CA SER A 88 -18.79 -16.36 16.19
C SER A 88 -17.72 -15.29 16.37
N SER A 89 -17.28 -15.12 17.62
CA SER A 89 -16.31 -14.11 18.03
C SER A 89 -16.75 -12.71 17.60
N ALA A 90 -18.03 -12.38 17.85
CA ALA A 90 -18.64 -11.09 17.54
C ALA A 90 -17.74 -9.90 17.93
N GLY A 91 -17.61 -8.89 17.05
CA GLY A 91 -16.73 -7.73 17.27
C GLY A 91 -15.22 -8.02 17.13
N GLY A 92 -14.83 -9.29 17.15
CA GLY A 92 -13.50 -9.83 16.85
C GLY A 92 -12.82 -10.53 18.03
N ASP A 93 -13.23 -10.23 19.25
CA ASP A 93 -12.82 -10.89 20.49
C ASP A 93 -14.00 -11.55 21.22
N GLY A 94 -15.25 -11.29 20.79
CA GLY A 94 -16.41 -12.07 21.18
C GLY A 94 -16.90 -11.80 22.59
N THR A 95 -16.82 -10.56 23.07
CA THR A 95 -17.38 -10.21 24.38
C THR A 95 -18.92 -10.19 24.33
N ASP A 96 -19.55 -10.34 25.49
CA ASP A 96 -21.02 -10.31 25.57
C ASP A 96 -21.60 -9.00 25.01
N GLU A 97 -20.94 -7.86 25.25
CA GLU A 97 -21.38 -6.56 24.72
C GLU A 97 -21.31 -6.51 23.19
N HIS A 98 -20.33 -7.17 22.57
CA HIS A 98 -20.26 -7.24 21.11
C HIS A 98 -21.35 -8.12 20.53
N VAL A 99 -21.72 -9.21 21.21
CA VAL A 99 -22.88 -10.04 20.84
C VAL A 99 -24.16 -9.21 20.87
N GLU A 100 -24.34 -8.40 21.91
CA GLU A 100 -25.48 -7.48 22.05
C GLU A 100 -25.51 -6.42 20.94
N VAL A 101 -24.37 -5.82 20.59
CA VAL A 101 -24.26 -4.87 19.46
C VAL A 101 -24.66 -5.51 18.13
N MET A 102 -24.27 -6.76 17.88
CA MET A 102 -24.68 -7.46 16.65
C MET A 102 -26.19 -7.71 16.64
N GLN A 103 -26.78 -8.05 17.78
CA GLN A 103 -28.23 -8.21 17.90
C GLN A 103 -28.98 -6.88 17.67
N GLU A 104 -28.43 -5.76 18.16
CA GLU A 104 -28.96 -4.42 17.91
C GLU A 104 -28.91 -4.07 16.41
N ILE A 105 -27.78 -4.30 15.75
CA ILE A 105 -27.64 -4.07 14.30
C ILE A 105 -28.66 -4.88 13.51
N ILE A 106 -28.85 -6.16 13.85
CA ILE A 106 -29.87 -7.00 13.20
C ILE A 106 -31.27 -6.40 13.40
N ARG A 107 -31.59 -5.94 14.61
CA ARG A 107 -32.88 -5.30 14.91
C ARG A 107 -33.09 -4.05 14.06
N GLU A 108 -32.10 -3.17 14.00
CA GLU A 108 -32.15 -1.95 13.17
C GLU A 108 -32.41 -2.30 11.70
N ILE A 109 -31.68 -3.26 11.14
CA ILE A 109 -31.88 -3.69 9.74
C ILE A 109 -33.31 -4.20 9.51
N THR A 110 -33.88 -4.97 10.45
CA THR A 110 -35.27 -5.44 10.31
C THR A 110 -36.33 -4.35 10.48
N GLU A 111 -35.95 -3.20 11.03
CA GLU A 111 -36.84 -2.04 11.20
C GLU A 111 -36.77 -1.05 10.03
N GLU A 112 -35.77 -1.17 9.15
CA GLU A 112 -35.60 -0.34 7.96
C GLU A 112 -36.78 -0.46 6.97
N GLU A 113 -37.08 0.66 6.29
CA GLU A 113 -38.11 0.73 5.26
C GLU A 113 -37.73 -0.18 4.08
N GLY A 114 -38.55 -1.20 3.83
CA GLY A 114 -38.31 -2.22 2.80
C GLY A 114 -38.06 -3.64 3.33
N ASN A 115 -37.81 -3.82 4.64
CA ASN A 115 -37.55 -5.12 5.27
C ASN A 115 -38.71 -5.59 6.18
N SER A 116 -39.94 -5.14 5.92
CA SER A 116 -41.12 -5.41 6.78
C SER A 116 -41.55 -6.88 6.83
N ASP A 117 -41.11 -7.67 5.85
CA ASP A 117 -41.27 -9.11 5.72
C ASP A 117 -40.17 -9.93 6.44
N TYR A 118 -39.14 -9.27 6.98
CA TYR A 118 -38.09 -9.95 7.74
C TYR A 118 -38.62 -10.44 9.09
N SER A 119 -38.28 -11.69 9.41
CA SER A 119 -38.65 -12.40 10.63
C SER A 119 -37.62 -13.50 10.85
N PHE A 120 -36.83 -13.38 11.91
CA PHE A 120 -35.70 -14.25 12.21
C PHE A 120 -35.74 -14.76 13.64
N ASN A 121 -35.52 -16.06 13.81
CA ASN A 121 -35.21 -16.70 15.07
C ASN A 121 -33.69 -16.58 15.34
N VAL A 122 -33.33 -15.69 16.24
CA VAL A 122 -31.94 -15.31 16.56
C VAL A 122 -31.54 -15.89 17.91
N ILE A 123 -30.47 -16.67 17.92
CA ILE A 123 -29.85 -17.19 19.14
C ILE A 123 -28.54 -16.44 19.40
N SER A 124 -28.39 -15.92 20.61
CA SER A 124 -27.14 -15.28 21.05
C SER A 124 -26.46 -16.15 22.10
N LEU A 125 -25.18 -16.47 21.92
CA LEU A 125 -24.35 -17.24 22.85
C LEU A 125 -23.30 -16.34 23.48
N PHE A 126 -23.18 -16.38 24.81
CA PHE A 126 -22.34 -15.47 25.58
C PHE A 126 -21.17 -16.21 26.21
N ALA A 127 -20.00 -15.57 26.17
CA ALA A 127 -18.72 -16.20 26.51
C ALA A 127 -18.07 -15.63 27.77
N ASN A 128 -18.62 -14.57 28.38
CA ASN A 128 -18.04 -14.00 29.59
C ASN A 128 -18.15 -14.96 30.77
N ILE A 129 -17.04 -15.17 31.48
CA ILE A 129 -16.99 -15.95 32.71
C ILE A 129 -16.85 -15.02 33.92
N ASN A 130 -17.60 -15.32 34.98
CA ASN A 130 -17.56 -14.53 36.20
C ASN A 130 -16.19 -14.67 36.90
N LYS A 131 -15.59 -13.54 37.29
CA LYS A 131 -14.30 -13.50 38.00
C LYS A 131 -14.31 -14.29 39.30
N THR A 132 -15.43 -14.35 40.00
CA THR A 132 -15.57 -15.12 41.25
C THR A 132 -15.31 -16.60 41.00
N THR A 133 -15.86 -17.16 39.93
CA THR A 133 -15.61 -18.54 39.51
C THR A 133 -14.14 -18.75 39.13
N ILE A 134 -13.56 -17.79 38.41
CA ILE A 134 -12.15 -17.87 37.99
C ILE A 134 -11.22 -17.84 39.20
N LEU A 135 -11.45 -16.94 40.16
CA LEU A 135 -10.69 -16.85 41.41
C LEU A 135 -10.83 -18.14 42.25
N GLN A 136 -12.03 -18.71 42.32
CA GLN A 136 -12.24 -19.97 43.01
C GLN A 136 -11.41 -21.10 42.39
N ARG A 137 -11.44 -21.27 41.06
CA ARG A 137 -10.66 -22.31 40.36
C ARG A 137 -9.16 -22.07 40.45
N PHE A 138 -8.74 -20.82 40.33
CA PHE A 138 -7.35 -20.40 40.54
C PHE A 138 -6.85 -20.81 41.93
N ASN A 139 -7.61 -20.52 42.99
CA ASN A 139 -7.26 -20.88 44.37
C ASN A 139 -7.27 -22.38 44.65
N GLN A 140 -7.99 -23.16 43.84
CA GLN A 140 -8.03 -24.62 43.91
C GLN A 140 -6.90 -25.28 43.09
N GLY A 141 -6.13 -24.52 42.31
CA GLY A 141 -5.08 -25.06 41.43
C GLY A 141 -5.58 -25.58 40.08
N HIS A 142 -6.83 -25.31 39.72
CA HIS A 142 -7.48 -25.72 38.46
C HIS A 142 -7.30 -24.67 37.35
N PHE A 143 -6.09 -24.11 37.25
CA PHE A 143 -5.80 -22.97 36.39
C PHE A 143 -4.34 -22.99 35.93
N GLN A 144 -4.09 -22.94 34.62
CA GLN A 144 -2.74 -23.05 34.07
C GLN A 144 -2.50 -22.16 32.85
N SER A 145 -1.24 -21.88 32.56
CA SER A 145 -0.83 -21.08 31.39
C SER A 145 -1.02 -21.86 30.08
N CYS A 146 -1.45 -21.21 28.99
CA CYS A 146 -1.67 -21.90 27.69
C CYS A 146 -0.38 -22.43 27.04
N GLY A 147 0.78 -21.95 27.48
CA GLY A 147 2.06 -22.37 26.96
C GLY A 147 3.21 -21.81 27.80
N PRO A 148 4.44 -22.27 27.57
CA PRO A 148 5.61 -21.91 28.38
C PRO A 148 5.98 -20.42 28.28
N CYS A 149 5.44 -19.71 27.29
CA CYS A 149 5.69 -18.28 27.08
C CYS A 149 4.69 -17.38 27.78
N VAL A 150 3.61 -17.94 28.32
CA VAL A 150 2.59 -17.21 29.06
C VAL A 150 3.00 -17.22 30.53
N PRO A 151 3.15 -16.05 31.19
CA PRO A 151 3.43 -15.98 32.62
C PRO A 151 2.32 -16.64 33.45
N PRO A 152 2.63 -17.23 34.61
CA PRO A 152 1.60 -17.64 35.56
C PRO A 152 0.71 -16.46 35.96
N ALA A 153 -0.60 -16.68 36.06
CA ALA A 153 -1.52 -15.67 36.56
C ALA A 153 -1.34 -15.40 38.05
N THR A 154 -1.69 -14.19 38.48
CA THR A 154 -1.87 -13.81 39.88
C THR A 154 -3.33 -13.44 40.14
N GLU A 155 -3.77 -13.45 41.41
CA GLU A 155 -5.09 -12.94 41.79
C GLU A 155 -5.29 -11.50 41.28
N THR A 156 -4.26 -10.66 41.38
CA THR A 156 -4.28 -9.28 40.88
C THR A 156 -4.53 -9.20 39.38
N ASP A 157 -4.00 -10.13 38.57
CA ASP A 157 -4.26 -10.16 37.12
C ASP A 157 -5.72 -10.51 36.81
N ILE A 158 -6.33 -11.39 37.60
CA ILE A 158 -7.75 -11.77 37.49
C ILE A 158 -8.64 -10.60 37.93
N GLU A 159 -8.31 -9.93 39.02
CA GLU A 159 -9.08 -8.79 39.53
C GLU A 159 -9.02 -7.59 38.56
N ALA A 160 -7.83 -7.28 38.03
CA ALA A 160 -7.59 -6.17 37.12
C ALA A 160 -8.12 -6.40 35.68
N SER A 161 -8.50 -7.63 35.36
CA SER A 161 -9.10 -7.99 34.06
C SER A 161 -10.42 -7.26 33.84
N LEU A 162 -10.64 -6.63 32.68
CA LEU A 162 -11.90 -5.92 32.46
C LEU A 162 -13.01 -6.85 31.94
N ARG A 163 -12.70 -7.65 30.93
CA ARG A 163 -13.59 -8.65 30.33
C ARG A 163 -12.84 -9.97 30.23
N VAL A 164 -13.41 -11.04 30.77
CA VAL A 164 -12.83 -12.38 30.68
C VAL A 164 -13.75 -13.24 29.83
N VAL A 165 -13.31 -13.54 28.62
CA VAL A 165 -14.05 -14.39 27.69
C VAL A 165 -13.46 -15.80 27.69
N ALA A 166 -14.32 -16.81 27.65
CA ALA A 166 -13.93 -18.19 27.40
C ALA A 166 -13.99 -18.49 25.91
N GLN A 167 -12.93 -19.08 25.37
CA GLN A 167 -12.95 -19.65 24.03
C GLN A 167 -13.80 -20.93 24.04
N MET A 168 -15.07 -20.80 23.68
CA MET A 168 -16.03 -21.90 23.66
C MET A 168 -15.67 -22.94 22.59
N GLY A 169 -15.94 -24.22 22.89
CA GLY A 169 -15.90 -25.30 21.91
C GLY A 169 -17.14 -25.33 21.01
N TYR A 170 -17.32 -26.44 20.29
CA TYR A 170 -18.47 -26.64 19.40
C TYR A 170 -19.76 -26.98 20.15
N GLU A 171 -19.66 -27.40 21.41
CA GLU A 171 -20.74 -27.95 22.22
C GLU A 171 -21.87 -26.94 22.47
N PRO A 172 -21.61 -25.68 22.88
CA PRO A 172 -22.68 -24.70 23.08
C PRO A 172 -23.46 -24.39 21.79
N PHE A 173 -22.77 -24.38 20.65
CA PHE A 173 -23.40 -24.19 19.34
C PHE A 173 -24.26 -25.41 18.98
N LEU A 174 -23.74 -26.62 19.17
CA LEU A 174 -24.48 -27.86 18.90
C LEU A 174 -25.72 -27.98 19.79
N ASP A 175 -25.59 -27.70 21.08
CA ASP A 175 -26.69 -27.69 22.04
C ASP A 175 -27.78 -26.68 21.64
N ALA A 176 -27.37 -25.46 21.25
CA ALA A 176 -28.29 -24.43 20.77
C ALA A 176 -29.05 -24.86 19.51
N MET A 177 -28.35 -25.43 18.52
CA MET A 177 -28.94 -25.92 17.27
C MET A 177 -29.91 -27.08 17.53
N ASN A 178 -29.56 -28.00 18.44
CA ASN A 178 -30.40 -29.15 18.78
C ASN A 178 -31.66 -28.73 19.56
N ALA A 179 -31.52 -27.78 20.49
CA ALA A 179 -32.66 -27.25 21.24
C ALA A 179 -33.60 -26.42 20.37
N ASN A 180 -33.09 -25.75 19.33
CA ASN A 180 -33.85 -24.84 18.47
C ASN A 180 -33.58 -25.13 16.99
N PRO A 181 -34.04 -26.26 16.43
CA PRO A 181 -33.69 -26.69 15.08
C PRO A 181 -34.16 -25.76 13.95
N ASN A 182 -35.06 -24.81 14.23
CA ASN A 182 -35.62 -23.85 13.27
C ASN A 182 -35.02 -22.44 13.44
N PHE A 183 -33.74 -22.34 13.82
CA PHE A 183 -33.03 -21.07 13.96
C PHE A 183 -32.68 -20.47 12.59
N ASP A 184 -32.65 -19.14 12.50
CA ASP A 184 -32.21 -18.42 11.30
C ASP A 184 -30.81 -17.83 11.49
N VAL A 185 -30.50 -17.33 12.71
CA VAL A 185 -29.22 -16.70 13.02
C VAL A 185 -28.67 -17.19 14.35
N ILE A 186 -27.37 -17.53 14.40
CA ILE A 186 -26.62 -17.70 15.65
C ILE A 186 -25.52 -16.64 15.71
N ILE A 187 -25.51 -15.87 16.80
CA ILE A 187 -24.49 -14.90 17.17
C ILE A 187 -23.67 -15.49 18.32
N GLY A 188 -22.44 -15.88 18.06
CA GLY A 188 -21.52 -16.41 19.05
C GLY A 188 -20.59 -15.34 19.63
N GLY A 189 -20.43 -15.37 20.96
CA GLY A 189 -19.28 -14.77 21.63
C GLY A 189 -17.97 -15.47 21.27
N ARG A 190 -16.94 -15.31 22.11
CA ARG A 190 -15.61 -15.89 21.85
C ARG A 190 -15.72 -17.40 21.65
N ALA A 191 -15.27 -17.87 20.50
CA ALA A 191 -15.27 -19.28 20.16
C ALA A 191 -13.89 -19.74 19.69
N TYR A 192 -13.67 -21.04 19.73
CA TYR A 192 -12.64 -21.68 18.94
C TYR A 192 -13.06 -21.58 17.48
N ASP A 193 -12.19 -21.03 16.64
CA ASP A 193 -12.54 -20.58 15.30
C ASP A 193 -13.22 -21.69 14.43
N PRO A 194 -12.83 -22.98 14.53
CA PRO A 194 -13.54 -24.10 13.88
C PRO A 194 -14.87 -24.54 14.51
N ALA A 195 -15.20 -24.10 15.73
CA ALA A 195 -16.34 -24.56 16.52
C ALA A 195 -17.71 -24.40 15.84
N PRO A 196 -18.10 -23.23 15.29
CA PRO A 196 -19.42 -23.08 14.67
C PRO A 196 -19.58 -23.99 13.45
N TYR A 197 -18.48 -24.24 12.71
CA TYR A 197 -18.44 -25.14 11.56
C TYR A 197 -18.67 -26.59 12.00
N ALA A 198 -17.90 -27.06 12.98
CA ALA A 198 -18.00 -28.43 13.48
C ALA A 198 -19.36 -28.71 14.13
N ALA A 199 -19.91 -27.75 14.87
CA ALA A 199 -21.23 -27.83 15.47
C ALA A 199 -22.32 -28.05 14.41
N TYR A 200 -22.29 -27.26 13.33
CA TYR A 200 -23.27 -27.42 12.25
C TYR A 200 -23.15 -28.78 11.55
N CYS A 201 -21.91 -29.26 11.28
CA CYS A 201 -21.70 -30.58 10.70
C CYS A 201 -22.24 -31.71 11.59
N LEU A 202 -21.98 -31.66 12.90
CA LEU A 202 -22.50 -32.64 13.86
C LEU A 202 -24.02 -32.60 13.94
N HIS A 203 -24.61 -31.41 14.01
CA HIS A 203 -26.05 -31.23 14.02
C HIS A 203 -26.71 -31.88 12.79
N GLN A 204 -26.16 -31.65 11.60
CA GLN A 204 -26.68 -32.25 10.37
C GLN A 204 -26.47 -33.76 10.32
N LEU A 205 -25.33 -34.27 10.81
CA LEU A 205 -25.07 -35.71 10.90
C LEU A 205 -26.09 -36.40 11.81
N MET A 206 -26.35 -35.83 12.99
CA MET A 206 -27.32 -36.35 13.98
C MET A 206 -28.76 -36.35 13.45
N ARG A 207 -29.15 -35.34 12.65
CA ARG A 207 -30.50 -35.27 12.06
C ARG A 207 -30.74 -36.26 10.94
N GLN A 208 -29.69 -36.75 10.29
CA GLN A 208 -29.79 -37.56 9.07
C GLN A 208 -29.50 -39.04 9.30
N THR A 209 -29.14 -39.42 10.52
CA THR A 209 -28.74 -40.79 10.86
C THR A 209 -29.36 -41.16 12.20
N ASP A 210 -30.25 -42.14 12.18
CA ASP A 210 -30.84 -42.71 13.40
C ASP A 210 -29.79 -43.58 14.12
N ASP A 211 -29.71 -43.47 15.46
CA ASP A 211 -28.83 -44.30 16.33
C ASP A 211 -27.31 -44.13 16.09
N LEU A 212 -26.82 -42.87 16.10
CA LEU A 212 -25.38 -42.57 16.04
C LEU A 212 -24.66 -42.94 17.35
N SER A 213 -23.67 -43.82 17.27
CA SER A 213 -22.77 -44.09 18.38
C SER A 213 -21.86 -42.88 18.68
N ASN A 214 -21.50 -42.70 19.95
CA ASN A 214 -20.51 -41.68 20.37
C ASN A 214 -19.17 -41.86 19.67
N GLU A 215 -18.74 -43.11 19.43
CA GLU A 215 -17.54 -43.43 18.67
C GLU A 215 -17.60 -42.85 17.24
N ARG A 216 -18.76 -42.92 16.60
CA ARG A 216 -18.94 -42.39 15.25
C ARG A 216 -18.87 -40.86 15.24
N LEU A 217 -19.54 -40.17 16.17
CA LEU A 217 -19.45 -38.72 16.32
C LEU A 217 -17.99 -38.28 16.53
N HIS A 218 -17.29 -38.96 17.44
CA HIS A 218 -15.90 -38.69 17.76
C HIS A 218 -14.99 -38.89 16.53
N SER A 219 -15.16 -39.98 15.80
CA SER A 219 -14.33 -40.29 14.62
C SER A 219 -14.45 -39.26 13.47
N SER A 220 -15.60 -38.58 13.35
CA SER A 220 -15.83 -37.56 12.31
C SER A 220 -15.36 -36.16 12.71
N LEU A 221 -15.20 -35.91 14.02
CA LEU A 221 -14.90 -34.60 14.57
C LEU A 221 -13.55 -34.04 14.09
N GLY A 222 -12.54 -34.89 13.93
CA GLY A 222 -11.22 -34.47 13.43
C GLY A 222 -11.29 -33.84 12.04
N GLY A 223 -12.12 -34.40 11.16
CA GLY A 223 -12.38 -33.85 9.83
C GLY A 223 -13.20 -32.56 9.86
N PHE A 224 -14.22 -32.48 10.71
CA PHE A 224 -15.07 -31.29 10.82
C PHE A 224 -14.31 -30.08 11.39
N LEU A 225 -13.50 -30.28 12.41
CA LEU A 225 -12.67 -29.21 12.97
C LEU A 225 -11.55 -28.80 12.00
N HIS A 226 -10.95 -29.74 11.27
CA HIS A 226 -9.96 -29.40 10.23
C HIS A 226 -10.61 -28.58 9.11
N MET A 227 -11.82 -28.93 8.66
CA MET A 227 -12.59 -28.14 7.70
C MET A 227 -12.85 -26.72 8.22
N GLY A 228 -13.29 -26.59 9.48
CA GLY A 228 -13.46 -25.29 10.12
C GLY A 228 -12.17 -24.48 10.13
N LYS A 229 -11.03 -25.10 10.46
CA LYS A 229 -9.72 -24.42 10.43
C LYS A 229 -9.33 -23.87 9.05
N ILE A 230 -9.77 -24.53 7.99
CA ILE A 230 -9.53 -24.05 6.62
C ILE A 230 -10.51 -22.92 6.25
N LEU A 231 -11.79 -23.05 6.63
CA LEU A 231 -12.83 -22.09 6.27
C LEU A 231 -12.88 -20.83 7.12
N GLU A 232 -12.40 -20.84 8.37
CA GLU A 232 -12.46 -19.68 9.28
C GLU A 232 -11.80 -18.43 8.67
N CYS A 233 -10.75 -18.63 7.85
CA CYS A 233 -10.06 -17.56 7.13
C CYS A 233 -10.68 -17.24 5.75
N GLY A 234 -11.85 -17.78 5.41
CA GLY A 234 -12.49 -17.64 4.10
C GLY A 234 -11.71 -18.35 2.99
N GLY A 235 -11.51 -17.67 1.85
CA GLY A 235 -10.83 -18.21 0.66
C GLY A 235 -9.30 -18.09 0.67
N GLN A 236 -8.66 -17.85 1.81
CA GLN A 236 -7.21 -17.58 1.89
C GLN A 236 -6.33 -18.78 1.53
N CYS A 237 -6.88 -20.00 1.53
CA CYS A 237 -6.18 -21.22 1.13
C CYS A 237 -6.16 -21.45 -0.39
N SER A 238 -6.72 -20.55 -1.21
CA SER A 238 -6.73 -20.67 -2.68
C SER A 238 -5.61 -19.88 -3.35
N VAL A 239 -5.34 -20.22 -4.61
CA VAL A 239 -4.39 -19.54 -5.50
C VAL A 239 -5.09 -19.17 -6.81
N PRO A 240 -5.16 -17.87 -7.17
CA PRO A 240 -4.98 -16.72 -6.28
C PRO A 240 -5.99 -16.77 -5.11
N LYS A 241 -5.71 -15.98 -4.06
CA LYS A 241 -6.56 -15.90 -2.86
C LYS A 241 -7.97 -15.45 -3.23
N SER A 242 -8.97 -16.13 -2.68
CA SER A 242 -10.37 -15.74 -2.76
C SER A 242 -10.80 -15.11 -1.44
N HIS A 243 -11.83 -14.25 -1.46
CA HIS A 243 -12.43 -13.74 -0.22
C HIS A 243 -13.16 -14.87 0.52
N GLY A 244 -13.89 -15.71 -0.20
CA GLY A 244 -14.71 -16.77 0.37
C GLY A 244 -14.36 -18.17 -0.13
N ALA A 245 -14.89 -19.16 0.58
CA ALA A 245 -14.75 -20.57 0.24
C ALA A 245 -16.06 -21.34 0.52
N VAL A 246 -16.20 -22.48 -0.13
CA VAL A 246 -17.29 -23.43 0.08
C VAL A 246 -16.70 -24.77 0.46
N ALA A 247 -17.29 -25.42 1.47
CA ALA A 247 -17.04 -26.82 1.77
C ALA A 247 -18.27 -27.70 1.52
N THR A 248 -18.04 -28.91 1.00
CA THR A 248 -19.02 -30.01 1.00
C THR A 248 -18.52 -31.10 1.94
N VAL A 249 -19.34 -31.48 2.92
CA VAL A 249 -18.92 -32.31 4.05
C VAL A 249 -19.63 -33.66 4.03
N TYR A 250 -18.94 -34.73 4.40
CA TYR A 250 -19.46 -36.11 4.40
C TYR A 250 -19.42 -36.73 5.80
N SER A 251 -20.20 -37.80 6.00
CA SER A 251 -20.49 -38.40 7.31
C SER A 251 -19.28 -38.92 8.11
N ARG A 252 -18.13 -39.13 7.47
CA ARG A 252 -16.86 -39.64 8.07
C ARG A 252 -15.83 -38.54 8.36
N GLY A 253 -16.21 -37.27 8.30
CA GLY A 253 -15.26 -36.16 8.42
C GLY A 253 -14.45 -35.86 7.15
N LEU A 254 -14.71 -36.60 6.06
CA LEU A 254 -14.21 -36.24 4.72
C LEU A 254 -14.85 -34.90 4.31
N PHE A 255 -14.09 -34.02 3.66
CA PHE A 255 -14.64 -32.79 3.08
C PHE A 255 -13.93 -32.37 1.80
N ASP A 256 -14.67 -31.66 0.94
CA ASP A 256 -14.16 -31.02 -0.27
C ASP A 256 -14.20 -29.51 -0.06
N VAL A 257 -13.11 -28.80 -0.37
CA VAL A 257 -13.03 -27.33 -0.26
C VAL A 257 -12.68 -26.69 -1.60
N ARG A 258 -13.32 -25.56 -1.90
CA ARG A 258 -13.04 -24.75 -3.08
C ARG A 258 -13.29 -23.26 -2.82
N PRO A 259 -12.64 -22.36 -3.56
CA PRO A 259 -12.92 -20.92 -3.45
C PRO A 259 -14.27 -20.55 -4.09
N THR A 260 -14.83 -19.42 -3.67
CA THR A 260 -16.02 -18.82 -4.30
C THR A 260 -15.66 -18.04 -5.57
N ALA A 261 -14.47 -17.44 -5.62
CA ALA A 261 -14.02 -16.69 -6.80
C ALA A 261 -13.81 -17.63 -8.02
N PRO A 262 -14.33 -17.27 -9.21
CA PRO A 262 -14.32 -18.14 -10.39
C PRO A 262 -12.90 -18.48 -10.87
N ASN A 263 -11.97 -17.54 -10.76
CA ASN A 263 -10.59 -17.66 -11.26
C ASN A 263 -9.60 -18.23 -10.22
N SER A 264 -10.09 -18.64 -9.05
CA SER A 264 -9.28 -19.23 -7.98
C SER A 264 -9.43 -20.75 -7.97
N LYS A 265 -8.36 -21.44 -7.54
CA LYS A 265 -8.40 -22.87 -7.20
C LYS A 265 -7.73 -23.15 -5.86
N CYS A 266 -8.20 -24.18 -5.17
CA CYS A 266 -7.46 -24.82 -4.08
C CYS A 266 -6.54 -25.89 -4.68
N THR A 267 -5.30 -25.96 -4.19
CA THR A 267 -4.36 -27.05 -4.52
C THR A 267 -4.05 -27.85 -3.25
N PRO A 268 -3.65 -29.13 -3.35
CA PRO A 268 -3.27 -29.92 -2.18
C PRO A 268 -2.27 -29.19 -1.27
N LEU A 269 -1.25 -28.56 -1.87
CA LEU A 269 -0.25 -27.79 -1.16
C LEU A 269 -0.84 -26.55 -0.47
N SER A 270 -1.70 -25.78 -1.15
CA SER A 270 -2.22 -24.53 -0.59
C SER A 270 -3.17 -24.78 0.58
N VAL A 271 -3.97 -25.85 0.52
CA VAL A 271 -4.86 -26.26 1.61
C VAL A 271 -4.06 -26.84 2.78
N ALA A 272 -3.09 -27.73 2.52
CA ALA A 272 -2.22 -28.26 3.57
C ALA A 272 -1.40 -27.15 4.26
N ALA A 273 -0.87 -26.19 3.49
CA ALA A 273 -0.10 -25.07 4.01
C ALA A 273 -0.89 -24.13 4.93
N HIS A 274 -2.22 -24.11 4.79
CA HIS A 274 -3.06 -23.26 5.64
C HIS A 274 -3.07 -23.71 7.11
N THR A 275 -2.76 -24.98 7.38
CA THR A 275 -2.61 -25.50 8.75
C THR A 275 -1.46 -24.85 9.53
N LEU A 276 -0.43 -24.34 8.84
CA LEU A 276 0.68 -23.59 9.46
C LEU A 276 0.23 -22.23 9.99
N TYR A 277 -0.82 -21.66 9.41
CA TYR A 277 -1.23 -20.28 9.60
C TYR A 277 -1.77 -20.05 11.00
N GLU A 278 -1.13 -19.14 11.73
CA GLU A 278 -1.49 -18.71 13.09
C GLU A 278 -1.41 -19.78 14.19
N ASN A 279 -0.79 -20.92 13.90
CA ASN A 279 -0.63 -22.02 14.85
C ASN A 279 0.82 -22.18 15.33
N THR A 280 1.00 -22.56 16.60
CA THR A 280 2.32 -22.91 17.17
C THR A 280 2.99 -24.05 16.40
N ARG A 281 2.19 -24.99 15.91
CA ARG A 281 2.62 -26.17 15.17
C ARG A 281 1.57 -26.54 14.12
N PRO A 282 1.97 -27.12 12.98
CA PRO A 282 1.05 -27.43 11.89
C PRO A 282 0.38 -28.81 12.01
N ASP A 283 0.92 -29.68 12.85
CA ASP A 283 0.59 -31.10 12.88
C ASP A 283 -0.36 -31.48 14.02
N ILE A 284 -0.37 -30.71 15.12
CA ILE A 284 -1.29 -30.87 16.25
C ILE A 284 -1.89 -29.51 16.62
N LEU A 285 -3.19 -29.33 16.34
CA LEU A 285 -3.90 -28.09 16.63
C LEU A 285 -4.74 -28.25 17.89
N ARG A 286 -4.38 -27.54 18.95
CA ARG A 286 -5.07 -27.61 20.24
C ARG A 286 -6.32 -26.72 20.23
N GLY A 287 -7.39 -27.20 20.85
CA GLY A 287 -8.63 -26.45 21.04
C GLY A 287 -9.36 -26.91 22.31
N PRO A 288 -10.53 -26.33 22.61
CA PRO A 288 -11.37 -26.80 23.70
C PRO A 288 -11.68 -28.30 23.58
N GLY A 289 -11.54 -29.03 24.69
CA GLY A 289 -11.84 -30.46 24.78
C GLY A 289 -10.83 -31.43 24.15
N GLY A 290 -9.77 -30.97 23.49
CA GLY A 290 -8.80 -31.86 22.87
C GLY A 290 -7.91 -31.23 21.80
N SER A 291 -7.46 -32.04 20.85
CA SER A 291 -6.65 -31.57 19.73
C SER A 291 -6.89 -32.33 18.44
N ILE A 292 -6.66 -31.63 17.32
CA ILE A 292 -6.73 -32.20 15.97
C ILE A 292 -5.32 -32.63 15.57
N HIS A 293 -5.18 -33.89 15.16
CA HIS A 293 -3.95 -34.49 14.67
C HIS A 293 -4.00 -34.62 13.14
N LEU A 294 -3.02 -34.01 12.47
CA LEU A 294 -3.03 -33.81 11.02
C LEU A 294 -1.95 -34.58 10.27
N GLN A 295 -1.09 -35.34 10.95
CA GLN A 295 0.02 -36.07 10.32
C GLN A 295 -0.43 -37.07 9.25
N ASP A 296 -1.58 -37.71 9.47
CA ASP A 296 -2.17 -38.69 8.53
C ASP A 296 -3.09 -38.03 7.48
N SER A 297 -3.18 -36.69 7.46
CA SER A 297 -4.10 -36.00 6.54
C SER A 297 -3.63 -36.12 5.09
N LYS A 298 -4.58 -36.42 4.21
CA LYS A 298 -4.37 -36.52 2.76
C LYS A 298 -5.15 -35.43 2.06
N TYR A 299 -4.54 -34.87 1.03
CA TYR A 299 -5.07 -33.77 0.23
C TYR A 299 -5.05 -34.20 -1.23
N GLU A 300 -6.23 -34.41 -1.82
CA GLU A 300 -6.40 -34.97 -3.15
C GLU A 300 -7.07 -33.93 -4.05
N GLN A 301 -6.43 -33.59 -5.18
CA GLN A 301 -7.04 -32.71 -6.18
C GLN A 301 -8.24 -33.43 -6.83
N LEU A 302 -9.39 -32.77 -6.90
CA LEU A 302 -10.57 -33.29 -7.58
C LEU A 302 -10.55 -32.98 -9.08
N SER A 303 -11.39 -33.69 -9.84
CA SER A 303 -11.46 -33.62 -11.31
C SER A 303 -11.90 -32.27 -11.87
N ASP A 304 -12.41 -31.37 -11.04
CA ASP A 304 -12.76 -30.00 -11.44
C ASP A 304 -11.56 -29.04 -11.40
N GLU A 305 -10.38 -29.53 -10.98
CA GLU A 305 -9.12 -28.79 -10.82
C GLU A 305 -9.20 -27.52 -9.95
N ARG A 306 -10.31 -27.33 -9.24
CA ARG A 306 -10.57 -26.19 -8.35
C ARG A 306 -10.76 -26.61 -6.91
N SER A 307 -11.21 -27.83 -6.69
CA SER A 307 -11.55 -28.38 -5.39
C SER A 307 -10.48 -29.37 -4.90
N VAL A 308 -10.25 -29.37 -3.59
CA VAL A 308 -9.39 -30.33 -2.91
C VAL A 308 -10.20 -31.12 -1.91
N ARG A 309 -10.05 -32.44 -1.94
CA ARG A 309 -10.60 -33.36 -0.97
C ARG A 309 -9.60 -33.61 0.16
N VAL A 310 -10.08 -33.52 1.39
CA VAL A 310 -9.26 -33.70 2.60
C VAL A 310 -9.81 -34.85 3.44
N SER A 311 -8.93 -35.77 3.83
CA SER A 311 -9.25 -36.95 4.65
C SER A 311 -8.14 -37.27 5.65
N GLY A 312 -8.40 -38.15 6.61
CA GLY A 312 -7.37 -38.70 7.51
C GLY A 312 -7.07 -37.87 8.77
N SER A 313 -7.75 -36.74 8.96
CA SER A 313 -7.63 -35.90 10.15
C SER A 313 -8.30 -36.56 11.35
N ARG A 314 -7.60 -36.62 12.48
CA ARG A 314 -8.07 -37.29 13.70
C ARG A 314 -8.29 -36.27 14.80
N TYR A 315 -9.30 -36.50 15.63
CA TYR A 315 -9.47 -35.79 16.89
C TYR A 315 -9.04 -36.71 18.03
N ARG A 316 -8.43 -36.13 19.05
CA ARG A 316 -8.05 -36.80 20.30
C ARG A 316 -8.56 -35.92 21.44
N SER A 317 -9.47 -36.44 22.26
CA SER A 317 -10.05 -35.67 23.36
C SER A 317 -9.06 -35.50 24.51
N SER A 318 -9.29 -34.51 25.37
CA SER A 318 -8.56 -34.35 26.63
C SER A 318 -8.78 -35.53 27.56
N GLU A 319 -9.97 -36.13 27.57
CA GLU A 319 -10.31 -37.31 28.36
C GLU A 319 -9.43 -38.53 27.99
N GLU A 320 -9.17 -38.75 26.70
CA GLU A 320 -8.25 -39.80 26.23
C GLU A 320 -6.80 -39.58 26.71
N ASP A 321 -6.45 -38.34 27.06
CA ASP A 321 -5.17 -37.95 27.64
C ASP A 321 -5.18 -37.94 29.17
N GLY A 322 -6.31 -38.32 29.80
CA GLY A 322 -6.49 -38.24 31.26
C GLY A 322 -6.56 -36.81 31.80
N LEU A 323 -6.92 -35.85 30.94
CA LEU A 323 -7.02 -34.43 31.26
C LEU A 323 -8.49 -33.96 31.29
N PRO A 324 -8.85 -33.03 32.18
CA PRO A 324 -10.19 -32.44 32.17
C PRO A 324 -10.43 -31.64 30.89
N TYR A 325 -11.69 -31.40 30.57
CA TYR A 325 -12.03 -30.41 29.54
C TYR A 325 -11.58 -29.03 30.01
N GLN A 326 -11.00 -28.22 29.13
CA GLN A 326 -10.53 -26.89 29.50
C GLN A 326 -11.07 -25.82 28.55
N PHE A 327 -11.44 -24.67 29.12
CA PHE A 327 -11.61 -23.44 28.35
C PHE A 327 -10.33 -22.62 28.37
N LYS A 328 -10.02 -22.01 27.22
CA LYS A 328 -9.03 -20.95 27.16
C LYS A 328 -9.68 -19.62 27.51
N LEU A 329 -9.23 -19.00 28.58
CA LEU A 329 -9.62 -17.67 29.00
C LEU A 329 -8.70 -16.61 28.39
N GLU A 330 -9.31 -15.63 27.74
CA GLU A 330 -8.63 -14.43 27.24
C GLU A 330 -9.16 -13.21 27.99
N SER A 331 -8.24 -12.34 28.41
CA SER A 331 -8.59 -11.08 29.06
C SER A 331 -7.49 -10.06 28.90
N ALA A 332 -7.87 -8.79 29.03
CA ALA A 332 -6.94 -7.68 29.03
C ALA A 332 -7.23 -6.69 30.16
N ARG A 333 -6.19 -5.92 30.50
CA ARG A 333 -6.23 -4.80 31.43
C ARG A 333 -5.60 -3.55 30.82
N ILE A 334 -5.95 -2.40 31.37
CA ILE A 334 -5.26 -1.14 31.07
C ILE A 334 -4.04 -1.04 31.99
N VAL A 335 -2.86 -0.83 31.41
CA VAL A 335 -1.59 -0.74 32.16
C VAL A 335 -1.05 0.70 32.25
N GLY A 336 -1.76 1.66 31.66
CA GLY A 336 -1.43 3.08 31.66
C GLY A 336 -1.89 3.76 30.38
N TYR A 337 -1.25 4.87 30.04
CA TYR A 337 -1.49 5.68 28.86
C TYR A 337 -0.21 5.81 28.04
N ARG A 338 -0.34 5.83 26.72
CA ARG A 338 0.78 5.79 25.79
C ARG A 338 0.87 7.06 24.95
N SER A 339 2.10 7.50 24.74
CA SER A 339 2.44 8.57 23.79
C SER A 339 3.65 8.14 22.99
N MET A 340 3.75 8.59 21.75
CA MET A 340 4.91 8.31 20.92
C MET A 340 5.46 9.56 20.24
N PHE A 341 6.70 9.49 19.82
CA PHE A 341 7.23 10.36 18.77
C PHE A 341 8.08 9.51 17.83
N MET A 342 8.25 9.98 16.59
CA MET A 342 9.06 9.25 15.61
C MET A 342 9.86 10.21 14.74
N GLY A 343 10.95 9.70 14.19
CA GLY A 343 11.87 10.48 13.40
C GLY A 343 13.06 9.67 12.91
N SER A 344 14.06 10.33 12.35
CA SER A 344 15.24 9.68 11.79
C SER A 344 16.55 10.32 12.26
N VAL A 345 17.59 9.48 12.33
CA VAL A 345 18.97 9.88 12.58
C VAL A 345 19.80 9.48 11.36
N LYS A 346 20.49 10.45 10.77
CA LYS A 346 21.39 10.24 9.62
C LYS A 346 22.85 10.57 9.92
N ASP A 347 23.16 11.00 11.14
CA ASP A 347 24.52 11.41 11.49
C ASP A 347 25.43 10.17 11.61
N HIS A 348 26.39 10.02 10.69
CA HIS A 348 27.31 8.87 10.64
C HIS A 348 28.22 8.74 11.87
N VAL A 349 28.42 9.81 12.63
CA VAL A 349 29.15 9.78 13.90
C VAL A 349 28.24 9.25 15.01
N LEU A 350 26.96 9.61 15.00
CA LEU A 350 25.99 9.17 16.00
C LEU A 350 25.48 7.75 15.77
N VAL A 351 25.21 7.35 14.52
CA VAL A 351 24.60 6.05 14.19
C VAL A 351 25.35 4.86 14.83
N PRO A 352 26.70 4.74 14.74
CA PRO A 352 27.45 3.65 15.37
C PRO A 352 27.39 3.64 16.91
N GLN A 353 26.98 4.74 17.53
CA GLN A 353 26.90 4.90 18.98
C GLN A 353 25.47 5.23 19.45
N ILE A 354 24.46 4.94 18.64
CA ILE A 354 23.06 5.30 18.92
C ILE A 354 22.61 4.75 20.28
N ASP A 355 23.02 3.54 20.65
CA ASP A 355 22.64 2.93 21.94
C ASP A 355 23.15 3.75 23.13
N LYS A 356 24.34 4.33 23.03
CA LYS A 356 24.90 5.20 24.08
C LYS A 356 24.09 6.49 24.21
N LEU A 357 23.64 7.06 23.09
CA LEU A 357 22.76 8.23 23.10
C LEU A 357 21.40 7.87 23.71
N LEU A 358 20.77 6.78 23.28
CA LEU A 358 19.46 6.36 23.79
C LEU A 358 19.51 6.10 25.30
N ALA A 359 20.58 5.46 25.80
CA ALA A 359 20.81 5.29 27.23
C ALA A 359 20.93 6.64 27.96
N ARG A 360 21.69 7.59 27.39
CA ARG A 360 21.81 8.95 27.93
C ARG A 360 20.48 9.71 27.92
N VAL A 361 19.66 9.55 26.89
CA VAL A 361 18.32 10.16 26.81
C VAL A 361 17.41 9.59 27.90
N LYS A 362 17.43 8.28 28.15
CA LYS A 362 16.68 7.67 29.27
C LYS A 362 17.11 8.28 30.62
N LEU A 363 18.41 8.46 30.84
CA LEU A 363 18.93 9.12 32.06
C LEU A 363 18.50 10.60 32.15
N TYR A 364 18.57 11.34 31.05
CA TYR A 364 18.13 12.73 31.00
C TYR A 364 16.64 12.85 31.35
N VAL A 365 15.78 12.01 30.76
CA VAL A 365 14.35 12.01 31.06
C VAL A 365 14.09 11.71 32.54
N ALA A 366 14.84 10.79 33.13
CA ALA A 366 14.76 10.49 34.56
C ALA A 366 15.16 11.67 35.45
N GLN A 367 16.10 12.52 35.04
CA GLN A 367 16.47 13.73 35.78
C GLN A 367 15.42 14.84 35.68
N GLN A 368 14.55 14.82 34.67
CA GLN A 368 13.54 15.86 34.42
C GLN A 368 12.20 15.59 35.11
N HIS A 369 12.06 14.45 35.78
CA HIS A 369 10.81 14.01 36.41
C HIS A 369 11.08 13.64 37.87
N THR A 370 10.19 14.04 38.77
CA THR A 370 10.26 13.71 40.20
C THR A 370 9.62 12.36 40.50
N GLU A 371 8.76 11.88 39.59
CA GLU A 371 8.15 10.57 39.65
C GLU A 371 9.22 9.48 39.51
N PRO A 372 9.20 8.45 40.38
CA PRO A 372 10.11 7.32 40.26
C PRO A 372 10.07 6.69 38.86
N THR A 373 11.23 6.29 38.32
CA THR A 373 11.34 5.59 37.02
C THR A 373 10.62 4.25 37.00
N SER A 374 10.18 3.73 38.14
CA SER A 374 9.28 2.58 38.24
C SER A 374 7.85 2.89 37.81
N GLN A 375 7.44 4.16 37.84
CA GLN A 375 6.08 4.59 37.49
C GLN A 375 5.89 4.86 36.00
N TRP A 376 6.96 4.93 35.19
CA TRP A 376 6.82 5.17 33.75
C TRP A 376 7.88 4.39 32.98
N LYS A 377 7.61 4.13 31.71
CA LYS A 377 8.53 3.42 30.82
C LYS A 377 8.77 4.27 29.59
N LEU A 378 10.02 4.36 29.17
CA LEU A 378 10.43 4.99 27.91
C LEU A 378 11.29 4.00 27.14
N ASP A 379 10.97 3.83 25.87
CA ASP A 379 11.75 2.96 25.03
C ASP A 379 11.75 3.35 23.54
N PHE A 380 12.73 2.82 22.81
CA PHE A 380 13.05 3.20 21.45
C PHE A 380 13.13 1.97 20.54
N HIS A 381 12.40 2.01 19.44
CA HIS A 381 12.52 1.08 18.33
C HIS A 381 13.43 1.71 17.30
N VAL A 382 14.53 1.03 17.00
CA VAL A 382 15.52 1.49 16.03
C VAL A 382 15.49 0.56 14.83
N TYR A 383 15.07 1.10 13.69
CA TYR A 383 15.03 0.44 12.39
C TYR A 383 16.24 0.89 11.56
N GLY A 384 16.79 0.01 10.72
CA GLY A 384 18.02 0.27 9.95
C GLY A 384 19.32 0.09 10.75
N LYS A 385 19.22 -0.33 12.03
CA LYS A 385 20.39 -0.62 12.87
C LYS A 385 21.18 -1.80 12.30
N ASP A 386 22.51 -1.71 12.35
CA ASP A 386 23.46 -2.71 11.86
C ASP A 386 23.41 -2.97 10.34
N GLN A 387 22.60 -2.20 9.61
CA GLN A 387 22.65 -2.14 8.17
C GLN A 387 23.71 -1.13 7.74
N SER A 388 24.47 -1.48 6.72
CA SER A 388 25.46 -0.61 6.09
C SER A 388 25.28 -0.67 4.58
N ASN A 389 25.45 0.45 3.92
CA ASN A 389 25.56 0.51 2.47
C ASN A 389 26.99 0.91 2.08
N ALA A 390 27.25 1.00 0.78
CA ALA A 390 28.55 1.42 0.27
C ALA A 390 29.00 2.82 0.75
N ALA A 391 28.09 3.64 1.30
CA ALA A 391 28.34 4.99 1.81
C ALA A 391 28.49 5.08 3.35
N GLY A 392 28.33 3.97 4.09
CA GLY A 392 28.47 3.92 5.55
C GLY A 392 27.27 3.28 6.27
N PRO A 393 27.12 3.52 7.59
CA PRO A 393 25.96 3.04 8.35
C PRO A 393 24.65 3.59 7.75
N ALA A 394 23.64 2.73 7.61
CA ALA A 394 22.34 3.14 7.09
C ALA A 394 21.65 4.15 8.04
N PRO A 395 20.82 5.06 7.51
CA PRO A 395 19.94 5.91 8.32
C PRO A 395 19.10 5.08 9.30
N LEU A 396 18.98 5.59 10.52
CA LEU A 396 18.11 4.98 11.53
C LEU A 396 16.76 5.67 11.50
N PHE A 397 15.67 4.88 11.43
CA PHE A 397 14.34 5.37 11.79
C PHE A 397 14.07 4.96 13.24
N ILE A 398 13.65 5.92 14.06
CA ILE A 398 13.42 5.73 15.48
C ILE A 398 11.97 6.05 15.80
N VAL A 399 11.28 5.06 16.37
CA VAL A 399 10.01 5.25 17.04
C VAL A 399 10.28 5.20 18.54
N ALA A 400 9.89 6.23 19.29
CA ALA A 400 10.00 6.26 20.73
C ALA A 400 8.61 6.19 21.34
N GLU A 401 8.42 5.35 22.35
CA GLU A 401 7.15 5.18 23.06
C GLU A 401 7.34 5.41 24.55
N ALA A 402 6.44 6.18 25.15
CA ALA A 402 6.33 6.40 26.57
C ALA A 402 5.03 5.79 27.11
N LEU A 403 5.10 5.10 28.25
CA LEU A 403 3.95 4.62 29.02
C LEU A 403 4.00 5.20 30.42
N ALA A 404 2.87 5.73 30.90
CA ALA A 404 2.76 6.24 32.25
C ALA A 404 1.31 6.08 32.80
N PRO A 405 1.06 6.24 34.11
CA PRO A 405 -0.26 6.15 34.72
C PRO A 405 -1.28 7.16 34.19
N THR A 406 -0.83 8.27 33.58
CA THR A 406 -1.70 9.29 32.99
C THR A 406 -1.19 9.72 31.61
N GLN A 407 -2.12 10.10 30.71
CA GLN A 407 -1.77 10.61 29.38
C GLN A 407 -0.84 11.83 29.46
N LYS A 408 -1.10 12.72 30.43
CA LYS A 408 -0.26 13.90 30.70
C LYS A 408 1.19 13.52 31.02
N LEU A 409 1.40 12.53 31.89
CA LEU A 409 2.76 12.08 32.21
C LEU A 409 3.41 11.37 31.01
N ALA A 410 2.67 10.54 30.27
CA ALA A 410 3.19 9.89 29.06
C ALA A 410 3.65 10.90 28.01
N ASN A 411 2.88 11.97 27.79
CA ASN A 411 3.25 13.09 26.93
C ASN A 411 4.51 13.79 27.42
N SER A 412 4.61 14.07 28.72
CA SER A 412 5.79 14.71 29.32
C SER A 412 7.05 13.86 29.10
N ILE A 413 6.97 12.56 29.36
CA ILE A 413 8.07 11.61 29.14
C ILE A 413 8.50 11.59 27.67
N ALA A 414 7.54 11.43 26.74
CA ALA A 414 7.80 11.45 25.30
C ALA A 414 8.44 12.78 24.86
N SER A 415 7.94 13.90 25.39
CA SER A 415 8.43 15.24 25.06
C SER A 415 9.86 15.46 25.54
N LYS A 416 10.18 15.10 26.79
CA LYS A 416 11.56 15.19 27.31
C LYS A 416 12.50 14.25 26.59
N ALA A 417 12.04 13.05 26.24
CA ALA A 417 12.82 12.09 25.46
C ALA A 417 13.15 12.64 24.08
N ARG A 418 12.18 13.24 23.39
CA ARG A 418 12.38 13.93 22.12
C ARG A 418 13.36 15.09 22.23
N VAL A 419 13.25 15.93 23.26
CA VAL A 419 14.23 16.99 23.56
C VAL A 419 15.62 16.40 23.77
N GLY A 420 15.74 15.32 24.53
CA GLY A 420 17.00 14.58 24.70
C GLY A 420 17.56 14.08 23.37
N MET A 421 16.72 13.51 22.50
CA MET A 421 17.13 13.06 21.16
C MET A 421 17.65 14.20 20.30
N ILE A 422 17.13 15.41 20.44
CA ILE A 422 17.56 16.58 19.66
C ILE A 422 18.87 17.18 20.20
N HIS A 423 19.03 17.24 21.52
CA HIS A 423 20.03 18.09 22.18
C HIS A 423 21.11 17.32 22.97
N ALA A 424 20.95 16.03 23.23
CA ALA A 424 21.92 15.30 24.05
C ALA A 424 23.29 15.22 23.36
N PRO A 425 24.39 15.44 24.10
CA PRO A 425 25.71 15.42 23.51
C PRO A 425 26.16 13.99 23.19
N TYR A 426 27.12 13.82 22.28
CA TYR A 426 27.81 12.55 22.05
C TYR A 426 29.27 12.76 21.59
N PRO A 427 30.17 11.78 21.81
CA PRO A 427 31.57 11.87 21.38
C PRO A 427 31.70 12.15 19.88
N GLY A 428 32.53 13.13 19.52
CA GLY A 428 32.77 13.52 18.14
C GLY A 428 31.61 14.29 17.50
N GLN A 429 30.60 14.69 18.28
CA GLN A 429 29.49 15.51 17.81
C GLN A 429 30.00 16.80 17.18
N LYS A 430 29.60 17.02 15.92
CA LYS A 430 29.97 18.22 15.15
C LYS A 430 28.91 19.31 15.19
N ALA A 431 27.65 18.95 15.40
CA ALA A 431 26.53 19.89 15.50
C ALA A 431 26.19 20.18 16.97
N THR A 432 25.93 21.44 17.33
CA THR A 432 25.59 21.83 18.72
C THR A 432 24.21 21.32 19.18
N ALA A 433 23.32 20.98 18.24
CA ALA A 433 22.01 20.33 18.42
C ALA A 433 21.50 19.81 17.06
N GLY A 434 20.32 19.18 17.03
CA GLY A 434 19.65 18.79 15.77
C GLY A 434 19.95 17.35 15.34
N ASN A 435 20.20 16.47 16.30
CA ASN A 435 20.64 15.09 16.04
C ASN A 435 19.53 14.18 15.49
N PHE A 436 18.28 14.65 15.49
CA PHE A 436 17.09 13.86 15.24
C PHE A 436 16.09 14.68 14.42
N GLY A 437 15.70 14.17 13.24
CA GLY A 437 14.66 14.79 12.41
C GLY A 437 13.31 14.12 12.68
N PHE A 438 12.33 14.85 13.21
CA PHE A 438 11.12 14.28 13.80
C PHE A 438 9.85 15.06 13.41
N GLY A 439 8.70 14.43 13.66
CA GLY A 439 7.37 15.02 13.52
C GLY A 439 6.63 14.58 12.27
N LEU A 440 5.29 14.56 12.37
CA LEU A 440 4.36 14.28 11.27
C LEU A 440 3.32 15.40 11.24
N GLY A 441 3.26 16.16 10.14
CA GLY A 441 2.25 17.22 9.99
C GLY A 441 2.30 18.30 11.09
N GLY A 442 3.47 18.57 11.68
CA GLY A 442 3.64 19.54 12.78
C GLY A 442 3.35 19.01 14.18
N LEU A 443 2.92 17.75 14.33
CA LEU A 443 2.78 17.10 15.63
C LEU A 443 4.14 16.64 16.14
N MET A 444 4.50 17.07 17.34
CA MET A 444 5.77 16.75 17.99
C MET A 444 5.71 15.45 18.80
N GLU A 445 4.54 15.17 19.38
CA GLU A 445 4.19 13.92 20.07
C GLU A 445 2.79 13.50 19.61
N VAL A 446 2.54 12.19 19.53
CA VAL A 446 1.24 11.59 19.15
C VAL A 446 0.69 10.87 20.37
N GLU A 447 -0.50 11.28 20.83
CA GLU A 447 -1.23 10.60 21.89
C GLU A 447 -1.87 9.31 21.36
N LEU A 448 -1.67 8.20 22.06
CA LEU A 448 -2.21 6.90 21.69
C LEU A 448 -3.27 6.39 22.67
N GLY A 449 -3.56 7.16 23.73
CA GLY A 449 -4.59 6.83 24.71
C GLY A 449 -4.21 5.68 25.65
N PRO A 450 -5.20 5.05 26.30
CA PRO A 450 -5.00 3.91 27.19
C PRO A 450 -4.27 2.75 26.49
N CYS A 451 -3.23 2.22 27.13
CA CYS A 451 -2.48 1.07 26.67
C CYS A 451 -3.01 -0.20 27.33
N ALA A 452 -3.44 -1.15 26.50
CA ALA A 452 -3.91 -2.45 26.95
C ALA A 452 -2.78 -3.49 26.94
N GLU A 453 -2.82 -4.43 27.88
CA GLU A 453 -1.98 -5.63 27.90
C GLU A 453 -2.87 -6.85 28.20
N PHE A 454 -2.55 -8.00 27.62
CA PHE A 454 -3.21 -9.26 27.98
C PHE A 454 -2.94 -9.54 29.47
N SER A 455 -3.99 -9.72 30.26
CA SER A 455 -3.90 -10.10 31.67
C SER A 455 -4.11 -11.60 31.86
N LEU A 456 -4.94 -12.23 31.03
CA LEU A 456 -5.15 -13.68 31.04
C LEU A 456 -5.02 -14.24 29.62
N TYR A 457 -4.27 -15.35 29.51
CA TYR A 457 -4.21 -16.23 28.35
C TYR A 457 -3.99 -17.65 28.86
N HIS A 458 -4.97 -18.16 29.60
CA HIS A 458 -4.84 -19.31 30.49
C HIS A 458 -5.92 -20.34 30.23
N LEU A 459 -5.68 -21.57 30.65
CA LEU A 459 -6.63 -22.67 30.65
C LEU A 459 -7.26 -22.80 32.04
N ILE A 460 -8.56 -23.00 32.08
CA ILE A 460 -9.33 -23.30 33.30
C ILE A 460 -9.93 -24.70 33.13
N ASP A 461 -9.78 -25.55 34.15
CA ASP A 461 -10.42 -26.87 34.15
C ASP A 461 -11.93 -26.70 34.32
N LEU A 462 -12.68 -27.51 33.58
CA LEU A 462 -14.13 -27.59 33.67
C LEU A 462 -14.55 -28.84 34.42
N GLU A 463 -15.56 -28.68 35.26
CA GLU A 463 -16.35 -29.79 35.79
C GLU A 463 -17.26 -30.35 34.67
N PRO A 464 -17.76 -31.59 34.81
CA PRO A 464 -18.70 -32.15 33.86
C PRO A 464 -19.88 -31.21 33.57
N ASP A 465 -20.22 -31.11 32.28
CA ASP A 465 -21.30 -30.30 31.73
C ASP A 465 -21.15 -28.77 31.81
N GLU A 466 -20.05 -28.23 32.36
CA GLU A 466 -19.82 -26.77 32.40
C GLU A 466 -19.66 -26.14 31.00
N GLN A 467 -19.31 -26.94 29.99
CA GLN A 467 -19.24 -26.55 28.58
C GLN A 467 -20.57 -26.64 27.82
N ARG A 468 -21.65 -27.09 28.47
CA ARG A 468 -22.94 -27.39 27.84
C ARG A 468 -23.97 -26.31 28.10
N LEU A 469 -24.98 -26.24 27.22
CA LEU A 469 -26.15 -25.39 27.39
C LEU A 469 -27.42 -26.23 27.38
N PHE A 470 -28.35 -25.91 28.28
CA PHE A 470 -29.63 -26.60 28.38
C PHE A 470 -30.78 -25.63 28.14
N LEU A 471 -31.84 -26.09 27.46
CA LEU A 471 -33.03 -25.29 27.25
C LEU A 471 -33.79 -25.16 28.58
N VAL A 472 -34.06 -23.92 28.98
CA VAL A 472 -34.87 -23.58 30.14
C VAL A 472 -36.07 -22.76 29.68
N ASP A 473 -37.27 -23.29 29.94
CA ASP A 473 -38.54 -22.61 29.65
C ASP A 473 -39.14 -22.03 30.95
N ASN A 474 -39.12 -20.71 31.07
CA ASN A 474 -39.68 -19.99 32.21
C ASN A 474 -41.09 -19.42 31.94
N GLY A 475 -41.77 -19.88 30.88
CA GLY A 475 -43.16 -19.51 30.53
C GLY A 475 -43.36 -18.12 29.94
N LYS A 476 -42.30 -17.28 29.87
CA LYS A 476 -42.32 -15.93 29.25
C LYS A 476 -41.26 -15.72 28.17
N SER A 477 -40.20 -16.54 28.15
CA SER A 477 -39.09 -16.51 27.19
C SER A 477 -38.33 -17.83 27.28
N GLN A 478 -37.84 -18.33 26.14
CA GLN A 478 -36.94 -19.47 26.08
C GLN A 478 -35.49 -18.99 26.19
N THR A 479 -34.74 -19.57 27.13
CA THR A 479 -33.32 -19.25 27.35
C THR A 479 -32.48 -20.51 27.33
N LEU A 480 -31.20 -20.38 26.96
CA LEU A 480 -30.21 -21.43 27.07
C LEU A 480 -29.35 -21.16 28.30
N GLN A 481 -29.33 -22.07 29.26
CA GLN A 481 -28.58 -21.90 30.50
C GLN A 481 -27.68 -23.11 30.74
N GLY A 482 -26.39 -22.85 30.92
CA GLY A 482 -25.42 -23.80 31.41
C GLY A 482 -24.89 -23.37 32.78
N PRO A 483 -24.01 -24.18 33.40
CA PRO A 483 -23.34 -23.81 34.64
C PRO A 483 -22.45 -22.56 34.51
N LEU A 484 -21.70 -22.45 33.40
CA LEU A 484 -20.78 -21.34 33.13
C LEU A 484 -21.20 -20.46 31.96
N LEU A 485 -21.90 -21.04 30.98
CA LEU A 485 -22.30 -20.36 29.76
C LEU A 485 -23.79 -20.01 29.79
N ARG A 486 -24.17 -19.02 29.00
CA ARG A 486 -25.57 -18.60 28.82
C ARG A 486 -25.85 -18.29 27.37
N GLY A 487 -27.11 -18.36 26.98
CA GLY A 487 -27.60 -17.95 25.69
C GLY A 487 -29.05 -17.47 25.75
N THR A 488 -29.43 -16.64 24.79
CA THR A 488 -30.80 -16.14 24.66
C THR A 488 -31.37 -16.52 23.31
N ILE A 489 -32.67 -16.76 23.27
CA ILE A 489 -33.42 -17.01 22.04
C ILE A 489 -34.38 -15.83 21.89
N SER A 490 -34.31 -15.17 20.73
CA SER A 490 -35.12 -13.99 20.44
C SER A 490 -35.71 -14.08 19.05
N HIS A 491 -36.91 -13.52 18.90
CA HIS A 491 -37.53 -13.31 17.61
C HIS A 491 -37.35 -11.84 17.22
N ILE A 492 -36.76 -11.58 16.05
CA ILE A 492 -36.47 -10.22 15.56
C ILE A 492 -37.12 -10.02 14.18
N GLY A 493 -37.82 -8.91 14.00
CA GLY A 493 -38.57 -8.58 12.79
C GLY A 493 -40.10 -8.61 12.99
N LYS A 494 -40.84 -8.15 11.98
CA LYS A 494 -42.32 -8.03 11.98
C LYS A 494 -43.00 -8.93 10.95
N GLY A 495 -42.22 -9.62 10.11
CA GLY A 495 -42.74 -10.57 9.14
C GLY A 495 -43.44 -11.76 9.79
N CYS A 496 -44.21 -12.52 9.00
CA CYS A 496 -44.87 -13.72 9.51
C CYS A 496 -43.84 -14.83 9.79
N PRO A 497 -43.94 -15.54 10.94
CA PRO A 497 -43.11 -16.70 11.22
C PRO A 497 -43.24 -17.76 10.13
N LYS A 498 -42.11 -18.29 9.65
CA LYS A 498 -42.09 -19.26 8.54
C LYS A 498 -42.64 -20.62 9.01
N PRO A 499 -43.52 -21.31 8.24
CA PRO A 499 -43.95 -22.67 8.54
C PRO A 499 -42.77 -23.67 8.43
N GLY A 500 -42.58 -24.53 9.43
CA GLY A 500 -41.40 -25.39 9.59
C GLY A 500 -41.19 -26.52 8.58
N ASN A 501 -41.90 -26.54 7.44
CA ASN A 501 -41.77 -27.54 6.37
C ASN A 501 -42.17 -26.91 5.03
N HIS A 502 -41.25 -26.23 4.36
CA HIS A 502 -41.42 -25.86 2.96
C HIS A 502 -40.29 -26.47 2.12
N SER A 503 -40.67 -27.02 0.96
CA SER A 503 -39.76 -27.33 -0.13
C SER A 503 -38.90 -26.10 -0.45
N PRO A 504 -37.62 -26.26 -0.83
CA PRO A 504 -36.78 -25.13 -1.20
C PRO A 504 -37.48 -24.28 -2.27
N PRO A 505 -37.42 -22.94 -2.19
CA PRO A 505 -38.03 -22.09 -3.20
C PRO A 505 -37.54 -22.50 -4.59
N THR A 506 -38.45 -22.51 -5.58
CA THR A 506 -38.08 -22.69 -6.98
C THR A 506 -37.37 -21.41 -7.43
N ILE A 507 -36.05 -21.36 -7.25
CA ILE A 507 -35.24 -20.20 -7.64
C ILE A 507 -34.88 -20.37 -9.12
N GLU A 508 -35.42 -19.51 -9.98
CA GLU A 508 -34.96 -19.41 -11.37
C GLU A 508 -33.49 -18.98 -11.39
N MET A 509 -32.62 -19.78 -12.01
CA MET A 509 -31.22 -19.43 -12.24
C MET A 509 -31.13 -18.38 -13.36
N ASN A 510 -31.52 -17.13 -13.08
CA ASN A 510 -31.45 -15.99 -14.02
C ASN A 510 -30.19 -15.12 -13.82
N ILE A 511 -29.12 -15.68 -13.24
CA ILE A 511 -27.88 -14.92 -12.98
C ILE A 511 -26.73 -15.59 -13.71
N ASP A 512 -26.15 -14.86 -14.66
CA ASP A 512 -24.93 -15.26 -15.35
C ASP A 512 -23.82 -15.52 -14.32
N PRO A 513 -22.99 -16.56 -14.52
CA PRO A 513 -21.82 -16.76 -13.68
C PRO A 513 -20.96 -15.48 -13.67
N PRO A 514 -20.38 -15.10 -12.52
CA PRO A 514 -19.54 -13.92 -12.45
C PRO A 514 -18.46 -13.99 -13.54
N LEU A 515 -18.33 -12.91 -14.33
CA LEU A 515 -17.43 -12.83 -15.48
C LEU A 515 -16.04 -13.35 -15.12
N GLN A 516 -15.49 -14.22 -15.97
CA GLN A 516 -14.07 -14.58 -15.90
C GLN A 516 -13.25 -13.31 -16.07
N GLY A 517 -12.65 -12.83 -14.97
CA GLY A 517 -11.54 -11.88 -15.06
C GLY A 517 -10.38 -12.50 -15.83
N ALA A 518 -9.48 -11.67 -16.34
CA ALA A 518 -8.33 -12.07 -17.15
C ALA A 518 -7.63 -13.35 -16.63
N GLU A 519 -7.22 -14.23 -17.56
CA GLU A 519 -6.40 -15.41 -17.26
C GLU A 519 -5.20 -15.00 -16.41
N HIS A 520 -5.17 -15.47 -15.17
CA HIS A 520 -4.01 -15.27 -14.31
C HIS A 520 -2.94 -16.29 -14.69
N VAL A 521 -1.75 -15.77 -15.01
CA VAL A 521 -0.53 -16.53 -15.22
C VAL A 521 -0.31 -17.46 -14.03
N THR A 522 -0.39 -18.75 -14.27
CA THR A 522 -0.08 -19.78 -13.26
C THR A 522 1.35 -19.53 -12.77
N PRO A 523 1.63 -19.50 -11.44
CA PRO A 523 3.01 -19.42 -10.97
C PRO A 523 3.82 -20.52 -11.63
N THR A 524 4.93 -20.13 -12.25
CA THR A 524 5.81 -20.98 -13.04
C THR A 524 6.12 -22.27 -12.29
N GLN A 525 5.81 -23.42 -12.89
CA GLN A 525 6.12 -24.73 -12.31
C GLN A 525 7.64 -24.91 -12.15
N ASP A 526 8.04 -25.27 -10.92
CA ASP A 526 9.05 -26.25 -10.53
C ASP A 526 10.29 -26.40 -11.43
N GLN A 527 11.08 -25.33 -11.61
CA GLN A 527 12.49 -25.52 -11.96
C GLN A 527 13.37 -25.38 -10.72
N PRO A 528 14.25 -26.35 -10.42
CA PRO A 528 15.22 -26.23 -9.34
C PRO A 528 16.08 -24.98 -9.58
N VAL A 529 16.16 -24.09 -8.59
CA VAL A 529 17.07 -22.94 -8.64
C VAL A 529 18.50 -23.46 -8.70
N GLN A 530 19.24 -23.10 -9.74
CA GLN A 530 20.66 -23.45 -9.84
C GLN A 530 21.49 -22.58 -8.88
N ASN A 531 22.25 -23.21 -7.99
CA ASN A 531 23.11 -22.56 -6.98
C ASN A 531 22.37 -21.63 -5.99
N PRO A 532 21.40 -22.13 -5.21
CA PRO A 532 20.70 -21.35 -4.19
C PRO A 532 21.69 -20.87 -3.11
N LYS A 533 21.60 -19.59 -2.73
CA LYS A 533 22.45 -18.97 -1.68
C LYS A 533 21.72 -18.81 -0.36
N THR A 534 20.40 -18.67 -0.40
CA THR A 534 19.55 -18.43 0.78
C THR A 534 18.41 -19.43 0.87
N LEU A 535 17.82 -19.58 2.07
CA LEU A 535 16.59 -20.35 2.24
C LEU A 535 15.43 -19.76 1.43
N SER A 536 15.41 -18.44 1.22
CA SER A 536 14.40 -17.76 0.42
C SER A 536 14.44 -18.19 -1.05
N ASP A 537 15.63 -18.50 -1.59
CA ASP A 537 15.77 -18.96 -2.98
C ASP A 537 15.10 -20.33 -3.21
N LEU A 538 14.89 -21.10 -2.14
CA LEU A 538 14.31 -22.45 -2.17
C LEU A 538 12.82 -22.50 -1.80
N CYS A 539 12.26 -21.38 -1.34
CA CYS A 539 10.90 -21.31 -0.81
C CYS A 539 10.01 -20.44 -1.69
N HIS A 540 8.79 -20.90 -1.96
CA HIS A 540 7.76 -20.03 -2.53
C HIS A 540 7.19 -19.07 -1.48
N VAL A 541 7.19 -19.49 -0.20
CA VAL A 541 6.80 -18.64 0.93
C VAL A 541 7.85 -18.76 2.02
N LEU A 542 8.45 -17.64 2.40
CA LEU A 542 9.24 -17.49 3.61
C LEU A 542 8.66 -16.31 4.39
N ARG A 543 8.03 -16.56 5.53
CA ARG A 543 7.30 -15.53 6.29
C ARG A 543 7.46 -15.68 7.79
N SER A 544 7.31 -14.58 8.51
CA SER A 544 6.99 -14.63 9.94
C SER A 544 5.50 -14.36 10.17
N LYS A 545 4.91 -15.00 11.18
CA LYS A 545 3.49 -14.83 11.54
C LYS A 545 3.29 -15.08 13.04
N ASN A 546 2.31 -14.42 13.65
CA ASN A 546 1.97 -14.66 15.06
C ASN A 546 1.41 -16.08 15.25
N ALA A 547 1.66 -16.70 16.40
CA ALA A 547 0.93 -17.87 16.87
C ALA A 547 0.40 -17.54 18.26
N GLY A 548 -0.79 -16.95 18.30
CA GLY A 548 -1.30 -16.30 19.50
C GLY A 548 -0.45 -15.09 19.94
N PRO A 549 -0.72 -14.55 21.14
CA PRO A 549 -0.12 -13.30 21.59
C PRO A 549 1.34 -13.43 22.04
N PHE A 550 1.76 -14.61 22.52
CA PHE A 550 3.07 -14.81 23.15
C PHE A 550 4.11 -15.48 22.25
N GLU A 551 3.73 -15.95 21.07
CA GLU A 551 4.63 -16.71 20.19
C GLU A 551 4.67 -16.09 18.78
N VAL A 552 5.80 -16.29 18.12
CA VAL A 552 6.03 -15.92 16.72
C VAL A 552 6.56 -17.14 16.00
N THR A 553 6.11 -17.33 14.77
CA THR A 553 6.49 -18.45 13.92
C THR A 553 7.16 -17.96 12.67
N ILE A 554 8.08 -18.75 12.14
CA ILE A 554 8.71 -18.56 10.84
C ILE A 554 8.37 -19.80 10.01
N ASP A 555 7.64 -19.59 8.92
CA ASP A 555 7.21 -20.64 7.99
C ASP A 555 8.04 -20.57 6.71
N ALA A 556 8.56 -21.71 6.27
CA ALA A 556 9.22 -21.91 5.00
C ALA A 556 8.48 -22.99 4.21
N ILE A 557 7.81 -22.61 3.12
CA ILE A 557 7.09 -23.53 2.21
C ILE A 557 7.91 -23.64 0.93
N PHE A 558 8.39 -24.85 0.65
CA PHE A 558 9.36 -25.09 -0.42
C PHE A 558 8.69 -25.08 -1.79
N SER A 559 9.43 -24.59 -2.79
CA SER A 559 8.95 -24.50 -4.16
C SER A 559 8.83 -25.86 -4.85
N SER A 560 9.62 -26.85 -4.45
CA SER A 560 9.55 -28.20 -5.02
C SER A 560 9.83 -29.28 -3.97
N LYS A 561 9.30 -30.48 -4.22
CA LYS A 561 9.54 -31.67 -3.37
C LYS A 561 11.03 -32.01 -3.28
N LEU A 562 11.78 -31.86 -4.38
CA LEU A 562 13.22 -32.09 -4.41
C LEU A 562 13.98 -31.14 -3.47
N ASN A 563 13.68 -29.84 -3.51
CA ASN A 563 14.31 -28.84 -2.63
C ASN A 563 14.00 -29.14 -1.16
N TYR A 564 12.73 -29.44 -0.88
CA TYR A 564 12.26 -29.83 0.44
C TYR A 564 13.01 -31.06 0.98
N ASP A 565 13.05 -32.16 0.21
CA ASP A 565 13.70 -33.41 0.64
C ASP A 565 15.21 -33.22 0.81
N THR A 566 15.84 -32.44 -0.06
CA THR A 566 17.27 -32.10 0.02
C THR A 566 17.58 -31.32 1.30
N ILE A 567 16.82 -30.27 1.61
CA ILE A 567 17.03 -29.47 2.82
C ILE A 567 16.71 -30.28 4.08
N LYS A 568 15.64 -31.09 4.05
CA LYS A 568 15.29 -32.00 5.15
C LYS A 568 16.39 -33.02 5.43
N ALA A 569 16.99 -33.61 4.39
CA ALA A 569 18.10 -34.57 4.53
C ALA A 569 19.43 -33.90 4.94
N SER A 570 19.63 -32.62 4.63
CA SER A 570 20.89 -31.91 4.89
C SER A 570 21.22 -31.69 6.38
N GLY A 571 20.21 -31.68 7.26
CA GLY A 571 20.37 -31.32 8.66
C GLY A 571 20.71 -29.85 8.93
N ILE A 572 20.72 -28.98 7.91
CA ILE A 572 21.09 -27.56 8.03
C ILE A 572 20.11 -26.82 8.95
N LEU A 573 18.82 -27.13 8.89
CA LEU A 573 17.77 -26.53 9.72
C LEU A 573 17.62 -27.24 11.08
N SER A 574 18.74 -27.44 11.78
CA SER A 574 18.77 -28.00 13.14
C SER A 574 18.44 -26.95 14.21
N VAL A 575 18.04 -27.40 15.40
CA VAL A 575 17.77 -26.54 16.59
C VAL A 575 18.92 -25.56 16.81
N SER A 576 20.15 -26.07 16.87
CA SER A 576 21.35 -25.26 17.16
C SER A 576 21.62 -24.21 16.09
N ASN A 577 21.54 -24.59 14.80
CA ASN A 577 21.76 -23.65 13.71
C ASN A 577 20.70 -22.55 13.67
N VAL A 578 19.42 -22.92 13.85
CA VAL A 578 18.31 -21.97 13.82
C VAL A 578 18.37 -21.02 15.03
N ALA A 579 18.61 -21.55 16.23
CA ALA A 579 18.78 -20.73 17.44
C ALA A 579 19.91 -19.71 17.29
N LYS A 580 21.05 -20.15 16.74
CA LYS A 580 22.21 -19.29 16.47
C LYS A 580 21.92 -18.19 15.45
N VAL A 581 21.20 -18.50 14.36
CA VAL A 581 20.85 -17.52 13.32
C VAL A 581 19.82 -16.50 13.82
N ILE A 582 18.84 -16.94 14.60
CA ILE A 582 17.81 -16.06 15.19
C ILE A 582 18.38 -15.24 16.36
N GLY A 583 19.41 -15.74 17.04
CA GLY A 583 20.02 -15.09 18.20
C GLY A 583 19.28 -15.35 19.52
N ILE A 584 18.79 -16.59 19.71
CA ILE A 584 18.10 -17.03 20.93
C ILE A 584 18.76 -18.30 21.50
N ALA A 585 18.43 -18.66 22.74
CA ALA A 585 18.85 -19.92 23.33
C ALA A 585 18.14 -21.11 22.65
N GLU A 586 18.77 -22.28 22.59
CA GLU A 586 18.14 -23.50 22.07
C GLU A 586 16.87 -23.86 22.86
N ASP A 587 16.89 -23.67 24.18
CA ASP A 587 15.75 -23.88 25.09
C ASP A 587 14.58 -22.91 24.85
N ASP A 588 14.80 -21.81 24.11
CA ASP A 588 13.74 -20.88 23.72
C ASP A 588 13.05 -21.29 22.40
N ILE A 589 13.48 -22.36 21.73
CA ILE A 589 12.72 -22.90 20.59
C ILE A 589 11.53 -23.71 21.13
N ILE A 590 10.32 -23.19 20.91
CA ILE A 590 9.06 -23.81 21.37
C ILE A 590 8.73 -25.03 20.52
N TRP A 591 8.89 -24.89 19.21
CA TRP A 591 8.68 -25.97 18.26
C TRP A 591 9.52 -25.74 17.01
N ILE A 592 10.03 -26.83 16.44
CA ILE A 592 10.78 -26.81 15.19
C ILE A 592 10.56 -28.14 14.49
N GLY A 593 10.24 -28.10 13.20
CA GLY A 593 9.97 -29.33 12.47
C GLY A 593 9.62 -29.13 11.01
N PHE A 594 9.72 -30.24 10.29
CA PHE A 594 9.21 -30.36 8.94
C PHE A 594 7.77 -30.89 8.97
N PHE A 595 6.93 -30.38 8.06
CA PHE A 595 5.56 -30.83 7.88
C PHE A 595 5.36 -31.26 6.42
N ASP A 596 5.42 -32.57 6.22
CA ASP A 596 5.43 -33.22 4.91
C ASP A 596 4.19 -32.91 4.04
N PRO A 597 2.95 -32.88 4.58
CA PRO A 597 1.78 -32.60 3.77
C PRO A 597 1.81 -31.23 3.07
N ALA A 598 2.51 -30.26 3.64
CA ALA A 598 2.65 -28.92 3.08
C ALA A 598 4.05 -28.64 2.51
N MET A 599 4.91 -29.66 2.39
CA MET A 599 6.33 -29.49 2.00
C MET A 599 6.99 -28.31 2.70
N SER A 600 6.83 -28.21 4.02
CA SER A 600 7.23 -27.03 4.77
C SER A 600 8.13 -27.32 5.95
N PHE A 601 8.87 -26.30 6.37
CA PHE A 601 9.59 -26.24 7.62
C PHE A 601 9.04 -25.07 8.43
N LYS A 602 8.91 -25.25 9.75
CA LYS A 602 8.48 -24.17 10.63
C LYS A 602 9.28 -24.19 11.92
N VAL A 603 9.53 -22.99 12.45
CA VAL A 603 10.07 -22.78 13.80
C VAL A 603 9.20 -21.78 14.55
N THR A 604 8.94 -22.06 15.81
CA THR A 604 8.12 -21.25 16.72
C THR A 604 8.95 -20.86 17.93
N ILE A 605 8.94 -19.57 18.25
CA ILE A 605 9.78 -18.95 19.27
C ILE A 605 8.94 -18.01 20.14
N PRO A 606 9.35 -17.75 21.40
CA PRO A 606 8.71 -16.77 22.24
C PRO A 606 8.83 -15.38 21.62
N ARG A 607 7.80 -14.57 21.84
CA ARG A 607 7.90 -13.13 21.62
C ARG A 607 8.77 -12.53 22.72
N ILE A 608 10.03 -12.25 22.37
CA ILE A 608 11.01 -11.67 23.28
C ILE A 608 11.11 -10.16 23.06
N ARG A 609 11.11 -9.42 24.15
CA ARG A 609 11.29 -7.97 24.19
C ARG A 609 12.31 -7.61 25.27
N MET A 610 13.45 -7.06 24.87
CA MET A 610 14.60 -6.80 25.77
C MET A 610 15.04 -8.04 26.58
N GLY A 611 14.98 -9.23 25.98
CA GLY A 611 15.29 -10.47 26.70
C GLY A 611 14.16 -10.97 27.63
N ILE A 612 13.01 -10.30 27.65
CA ILE A 612 11.84 -10.68 28.46
C ILE A 612 10.74 -11.22 27.54
N LYS A 613 10.20 -12.40 27.84
CA LYS A 613 9.04 -12.98 27.14
C LYS A 613 7.80 -12.13 27.45
N LYS A 614 7.14 -11.59 26.43
CA LYS A 614 6.04 -10.61 26.54
C LYS A 614 5.00 -10.83 25.44
N SER A 615 3.73 -10.56 25.73
CA SER A 615 2.64 -10.65 24.74
C SER A 615 2.69 -9.57 23.67
N ALA A 616 1.96 -9.77 22.57
CA ALA A 616 1.66 -8.75 21.59
C ALA A 616 0.83 -7.61 22.19
N GLY A 617 0.99 -6.38 21.66
CA GLY A 617 0.13 -5.23 21.97
C GLY A 617 0.55 -4.31 23.13
N GLY A 618 1.58 -4.62 23.93
CA GLY A 618 2.03 -3.77 25.04
C GLY A 618 3.41 -3.13 24.81
N ILE A 619 3.53 -1.78 24.76
CA ILE A 619 4.70 -0.97 24.34
C ILE A 619 5.63 -1.71 23.32
N THR A 620 6.87 -1.30 23.13
CA THR A 620 7.70 -1.55 21.95
C THR A 620 7.65 -2.93 21.24
N LYS A 621 7.01 -2.97 20.06
CA LYS A 621 7.08 -4.04 19.05
C LYS A 621 8.37 -3.94 18.22
N ARG A 622 9.30 -4.89 18.35
CA ARG A 622 10.31 -5.15 17.31
C ARG A 622 9.75 -6.21 16.38
N ILE A 623 9.55 -5.88 15.10
CA ILE A 623 9.40 -6.86 14.04
C ILE A 623 10.83 -7.19 13.59
N ILE A 624 11.20 -8.46 13.61
CA ILE A 624 12.42 -8.93 12.95
C ILE A 624 12.14 -8.87 11.46
N ASP A 625 12.59 -7.81 10.81
CA ASP A 625 12.69 -7.74 9.35
C ASP A 625 13.97 -6.99 8.96
N PRO A 626 15.02 -7.68 8.48
CA PRO A 626 16.25 -7.07 8.03
C PRO A 626 16.19 -6.72 6.55
N ASN A 627 15.20 -5.96 6.09
CA ASN A 627 15.25 -5.18 4.84
C ASN A 627 14.07 -4.20 4.74
N MET A 628 14.27 -2.94 5.12
CA MET A 628 13.29 -1.89 4.86
C MET A 628 13.93 -0.73 4.10
N THR A 629 13.76 -0.77 2.78
CA THR A 629 13.81 0.41 1.90
C THR A 629 12.77 1.44 2.36
N ILE A 630 13.07 2.73 2.14
CA ILE A 630 12.12 3.84 2.29
C ILE A 630 10.81 3.41 1.62
N PRO A 631 9.63 3.49 2.27
CA PRO A 631 8.38 3.11 1.65
C PRO A 631 8.11 4.04 0.47
N GLN A 632 8.48 3.56 -0.72
CA GLN A 632 8.04 4.07 -2.00
C GLN A 632 7.04 3.04 -2.55
N ARG A 633 6.10 3.50 -3.36
CA ARG A 633 5.26 2.62 -4.18
C ARG A 633 6.24 1.78 -5.01
N GLN A 634 6.38 0.49 -4.72
CA GLN A 634 7.32 -0.36 -5.45
C GLN A 634 6.87 -0.45 -6.90
N THR A 635 7.68 0.07 -7.81
CA THR A 635 7.49 -0.14 -9.24
C THR A 635 7.90 -1.58 -9.56
N PRO A 636 7.09 -2.33 -10.32
CA PRO A 636 7.49 -3.66 -10.80
C PRO A 636 8.84 -3.60 -11.54
N PRO A 637 9.65 -4.67 -11.52
CA PRO A 637 10.86 -4.74 -12.33
C PRO A 637 10.56 -4.43 -13.81
N ILE A 638 11.43 -3.63 -14.46
CA ILE A 638 11.23 -3.21 -15.86
C ILE A 638 11.10 -4.39 -16.82
N GLU A 639 11.77 -5.50 -16.55
CA GLU A 639 11.71 -6.71 -17.37
C GLU A 639 10.33 -7.40 -17.30
N GLU A 640 9.66 -7.37 -16.15
CA GLU A 640 8.29 -7.87 -16.03
C GLU A 640 7.31 -6.99 -16.81
N LEU A 641 7.48 -5.67 -16.74
CA LEU A 641 6.68 -4.73 -17.51
C LEU A 641 6.87 -4.94 -19.02
N ARG A 642 8.12 -5.12 -19.47
CA ARG A 642 8.43 -5.40 -20.87
C ARG A 642 7.80 -6.70 -21.34
N GLN A 643 7.96 -7.77 -20.57
CA GLN A 643 7.37 -9.07 -20.88
C GLN A 643 5.84 -8.99 -20.97
N PHE A 644 5.21 -8.17 -20.14
CA PHE A 644 3.75 -8.03 -20.14
C PHE A 644 3.22 -7.13 -21.26
N TYR A 645 3.89 -6.03 -21.59
CA TYR A 645 3.34 -4.99 -22.48
C TYR A 645 3.94 -5.00 -23.89
N VAL A 646 5.23 -5.29 -24.06
CA VAL A 646 5.90 -5.15 -25.36
C VAL A 646 5.33 -6.15 -26.37
N GLY A 647 5.04 -5.67 -27.57
CA GLY A 647 4.44 -6.43 -28.65
C GLY A 647 2.91 -6.39 -28.69
N LYS A 648 2.24 -5.93 -27.63
CA LYS A 648 0.78 -5.72 -27.60
C LYS A 648 0.38 -4.40 -28.27
N SER A 649 -0.87 -4.31 -28.70
CA SER A 649 -1.49 -3.03 -29.07
C SER A 649 -1.79 -2.22 -27.82
N ILE A 650 -1.76 -0.88 -27.91
CA ILE A 650 -2.26 0.02 -26.86
C ILE A 650 -3.73 -0.23 -26.53
N HIS A 651 -4.49 -0.85 -27.44
CA HIS A 651 -5.91 -1.19 -27.23
C HIS A 651 -6.10 -2.45 -26.36
N ASP A 652 -5.08 -3.31 -26.26
CA ASP A 652 -5.14 -4.63 -25.61
C ASP A 652 -4.55 -4.62 -24.18
N VAL A 653 -4.43 -3.44 -23.57
CA VAL A 653 -3.83 -3.28 -22.23
C VAL A 653 -4.86 -2.79 -21.21
N PRO A 654 -4.65 -3.04 -19.90
CA PRO A 654 -5.47 -2.45 -18.84
C PRO A 654 -5.48 -0.91 -18.92
N LYS A 655 -6.67 -0.33 -18.92
CA LYS A 655 -6.93 1.12 -18.99
C LYS A 655 -7.32 1.67 -17.61
N PRO A 656 -7.03 2.95 -17.31
CA PRO A 656 -6.33 3.91 -18.16
C PRO A 656 -4.81 3.65 -18.21
N ALA A 657 -4.18 3.92 -19.35
CA ALA A 657 -2.73 3.78 -19.54
C ALA A 657 -2.14 4.99 -20.25
N VAL A 658 -0.95 5.42 -19.83
CA VAL A 658 -0.23 6.54 -20.45
C VAL A 658 0.75 6.05 -21.50
N ILE A 659 0.69 6.67 -22.67
CA ILE A 659 1.46 6.32 -23.86
C ILE A 659 2.48 7.43 -24.15
N LEU A 660 3.68 7.06 -24.58
CA LEU A 660 4.68 7.96 -25.17
C LEU A 660 5.05 7.52 -26.59
N ASP A 661 5.04 8.45 -27.54
CA ASP A 661 5.56 8.25 -28.88
C ASP A 661 7.04 8.66 -28.97
N LYS A 662 7.90 7.65 -29.05
CA LYS A 662 9.36 7.82 -29.10
C LYS A 662 9.83 8.59 -30.33
N ALA A 663 9.20 8.41 -31.50
CA ALA A 663 9.63 9.09 -32.72
C ALA A 663 9.39 10.60 -32.63
N ARG A 664 8.24 11.00 -32.05
CA ARG A 664 7.93 12.42 -31.80
C ARG A 664 8.90 13.03 -30.78
N ILE A 665 9.19 12.31 -29.69
CA ILE A 665 10.16 12.78 -28.69
C ILE A 665 11.54 12.97 -29.32
N HIS A 666 12.01 11.99 -30.09
CA HIS A 666 13.29 12.08 -30.79
C HIS A 666 13.32 13.27 -31.76
N ARG A 667 12.27 13.47 -32.56
CA ARG A 667 12.16 14.60 -33.51
C ARG A 667 12.24 15.95 -32.80
N HIS A 668 11.51 16.14 -31.70
CA HIS A 668 11.55 17.42 -30.95
C HIS A 668 12.91 17.66 -30.29
N CYS A 669 13.50 16.63 -29.69
CA CYS A 669 14.85 16.72 -29.13
C CYS A 669 15.88 17.10 -30.21
N GLN A 670 15.83 16.43 -31.38
CA GLN A 670 16.75 16.70 -32.47
C GLN A 670 16.56 18.09 -33.09
N SER A 671 15.32 18.55 -33.24
CA SER A 671 15.01 19.90 -33.73
C SER A 671 15.63 20.97 -32.83
N MET A 672 15.41 20.85 -31.51
CA MET A 672 15.97 21.77 -30.52
C MET A 672 17.50 21.77 -30.53
N LEU A 673 18.13 20.60 -30.53
CA LEU A 673 19.59 20.47 -30.58
C LEU A 673 20.18 21.09 -31.87
N THR A 674 19.49 20.92 -33.01
CA THR A 674 19.91 21.51 -34.29
C THR A 674 19.78 23.03 -34.26
N ALA A 675 18.71 23.56 -33.68
CA ALA A 675 18.48 24.99 -33.61
C ALA A 675 19.48 25.71 -32.69
N VAL A 676 19.78 25.15 -31.52
CA VAL A 676 20.78 25.74 -30.61
C VAL A 676 22.19 25.68 -31.21
N ASP A 677 22.55 24.60 -31.90
CA ASP A 677 23.83 24.50 -32.62
C ASP A 677 23.93 25.53 -33.74
N ALA A 678 22.88 25.69 -34.56
CA ALA A 678 22.83 26.67 -35.64
C ALA A 678 22.91 28.12 -35.15
N LEU A 679 22.40 28.41 -33.95
CA LEU A 679 22.49 29.71 -33.30
C LEU A 679 23.78 29.90 -32.49
N GLY A 680 24.62 28.86 -32.35
CA GLY A 680 25.83 28.90 -31.54
C GLY A 680 25.58 29.01 -30.04
N LEU A 681 24.46 28.48 -29.56
CA LEU A 681 24.01 28.56 -28.16
C LEU A 681 24.30 27.27 -27.40
N HIS A 682 24.39 27.37 -26.07
CA HIS A 682 24.34 26.19 -25.23
C HIS A 682 22.90 25.76 -24.95
N PHE A 683 22.72 24.49 -24.62
CA PHE A 683 21.43 23.96 -24.21
C PHE A 683 21.52 23.10 -22.96
N ARG A 684 20.51 23.20 -22.10
CA ARG A 684 20.36 22.37 -20.91
C ARG A 684 18.93 21.84 -20.81
N ALA A 685 18.79 20.53 -20.93
CA ALA A 685 17.47 19.90 -20.95
C ALA A 685 16.92 19.68 -19.55
N HIS A 686 15.64 20.01 -19.33
CA HIS A 686 14.97 19.76 -18.06
C HIS A 686 14.17 18.46 -18.10
N VAL A 687 14.56 17.49 -17.28
CA VAL A 687 13.99 16.13 -17.31
C VAL A 687 12.64 15.98 -16.59
N LYS A 688 12.16 17.03 -15.88
CA LYS A 688 11.00 16.93 -14.97
C LYS A 688 9.70 16.47 -15.63
N THR A 689 9.59 16.63 -16.95
CA THR A 689 8.40 16.27 -17.72
C THR A 689 8.23 14.75 -17.78
N HIS A 690 9.24 14.03 -18.27
CA HIS A 690 9.21 12.57 -18.41
C HIS A 690 9.81 11.85 -17.20
N LYS A 691 10.93 12.34 -16.66
CA LYS A 691 11.73 11.71 -15.60
C LYS A 691 12.12 10.24 -15.88
N THR A 692 12.34 9.92 -17.15
CA THR A 692 12.82 8.61 -17.64
C THR A 692 14.26 8.71 -18.14
N VAL A 693 15.00 7.61 -18.07
CA VAL A 693 16.39 7.49 -18.58
C VAL A 693 16.43 7.65 -20.10
N GLU A 694 15.46 7.07 -20.79
CA GLU A 694 15.43 6.96 -22.24
C GLU A 694 15.17 8.31 -22.90
N ALA A 695 14.17 9.07 -22.43
CA ALA A 695 13.93 10.40 -22.95
C ALA A 695 15.03 11.40 -22.53
N ALA A 696 15.67 11.22 -21.37
CA ALA A 696 16.84 12.02 -21.01
C ALA A 696 18.01 11.78 -22.00
N ARG A 697 18.20 10.54 -22.47
CA ARG A 697 19.19 10.22 -23.50
C ARG A 697 18.88 10.93 -24.82
N LEU A 698 17.60 10.94 -25.24
CA LEU A 698 17.17 11.66 -26.45
C LEU A 698 17.39 13.17 -26.32
N GLN A 699 17.09 13.75 -25.16
CA GLN A 699 17.32 15.18 -24.89
C GLN A 699 18.79 15.58 -24.93
N VAL A 700 19.69 14.69 -24.47
CA VAL A 700 21.14 14.93 -24.44
C VAL A 700 21.76 14.78 -25.83
N GLY A 701 21.24 13.86 -26.64
CA GLY A 701 21.78 13.53 -27.96
C GLY A 701 23.09 12.75 -27.91
N GLU A 702 23.48 12.19 -29.06
CA GLU A 702 24.65 11.31 -29.18
C GLU A 702 25.97 12.06 -29.35
N SER A 703 25.94 13.21 -30.04
CA SER A 703 27.13 13.97 -30.45
C SER A 703 27.69 14.93 -29.38
N ASN A 704 26.90 15.29 -28.36
CA ASN A 704 27.27 16.34 -27.42
C ASN A 704 28.34 15.90 -26.42
N ARG A 705 29.50 16.56 -26.39
CA ARG A 705 30.53 16.25 -25.38
C ARG A 705 30.09 16.58 -23.95
N ASP A 706 29.19 17.55 -23.80
CA ASP A 706 28.68 18.03 -22.52
C ASP A 706 27.27 17.50 -22.27
N VAL A 707 27.03 16.97 -21.08
CA VAL A 707 25.73 16.48 -20.62
C VAL A 707 25.21 17.46 -19.59
N LYS A 708 24.32 18.34 -20.04
CA LYS A 708 23.73 19.39 -19.21
C LYS A 708 22.26 19.10 -18.98
N LEU A 709 21.89 18.78 -17.73
CA LEU A 709 20.52 18.49 -17.35
C LEU A 709 20.04 19.40 -16.22
N ILE A 710 18.72 19.59 -16.13
CA ILE A 710 18.03 20.18 -14.96
C ILE A 710 17.11 19.12 -14.38
N VAL A 711 17.26 18.89 -13.08
CA VAL A 711 16.35 18.05 -12.29
C VAL A 711 15.51 18.91 -11.35
N SER A 712 14.27 18.53 -11.10
CA SER A 712 13.40 19.21 -10.11
C SER A 712 13.47 18.60 -8.71
N THR A 713 13.97 17.37 -8.60
CA THR A 713 14.07 16.59 -7.36
C THR A 713 15.36 15.78 -7.33
N LEU A 714 15.79 15.31 -6.16
CA LEU A 714 16.97 14.45 -6.06
C LEU A 714 16.67 13.00 -6.48
N ALA A 715 15.40 12.57 -6.40
CA ALA A 715 14.95 11.30 -6.94
C ALA A 715 15.21 11.17 -8.46
N GLU A 716 15.18 12.27 -9.21
CA GLU A 716 15.54 12.27 -10.63
C GLU A 716 17.04 11.99 -10.85
N ILE A 717 17.94 12.55 -10.02
CA ILE A 717 19.37 12.26 -10.12
C ILE A 717 19.63 10.78 -9.82
N ASP A 718 18.99 10.26 -8.78
CA ASP A 718 19.09 8.86 -8.36
C ASP A 718 18.66 7.91 -9.48
N HIS A 719 17.50 8.19 -10.09
CA HIS A 719 16.96 7.41 -11.20
C HIS A 719 17.85 7.49 -12.46
N LEU A 720 18.43 8.66 -12.74
CA LEU A 720 19.32 8.87 -13.88
C LEU A 720 20.77 8.41 -13.61
N LEU A 721 21.12 8.04 -12.38
CA LEU A 721 22.48 7.72 -11.98
C LEU A 721 23.17 6.68 -12.89
N PRO A 722 22.51 5.60 -13.35
CA PRO A 722 23.11 4.67 -14.31
C PRO A 722 23.51 5.35 -15.63
N LEU A 723 22.64 6.19 -16.19
CA LEU A 723 22.90 6.96 -17.41
C LEU A 723 24.04 7.96 -17.22
N LEU A 724 24.05 8.67 -16.08
CA LEU A 724 25.09 9.65 -15.77
C LEU A 724 26.47 8.98 -15.64
N LYS A 725 26.53 7.80 -15.01
CA LYS A 725 27.77 7.01 -14.92
C LYS A 725 28.24 6.52 -16.29
N GLU A 726 27.33 6.13 -17.17
CA GLU A 726 27.64 5.76 -18.54
C GLU A 726 28.33 6.92 -19.27
N TYR A 727 27.73 8.11 -19.23
CA TYR A 727 28.31 9.30 -19.84
C TYR A 727 29.66 9.69 -19.24
N LYS A 728 29.80 9.60 -17.92
CA LYS A 728 31.08 9.81 -17.25
C LYS A 728 32.15 8.82 -17.74
N LYS A 729 31.81 7.54 -17.85
CA LYS A 729 32.72 6.49 -18.36
C LYS A 729 33.12 6.73 -19.81
N ALA A 730 32.22 7.31 -20.61
CA ALA A 730 32.50 7.76 -21.97
C ALA A 730 33.32 9.06 -22.05
N GLY A 731 33.74 9.64 -20.91
CA GLY A 731 34.53 10.88 -20.86
C GLY A 731 33.73 12.15 -21.20
N ARG A 732 32.39 12.07 -21.21
CA ARG A 732 31.52 13.24 -21.40
C ARG A 732 31.48 14.05 -20.11
N ARG A 733 31.48 15.39 -20.22
CA ARG A 733 31.45 16.28 -19.06
C ARG A 733 30.03 16.38 -18.54
N LEU A 734 29.83 16.16 -17.25
CA LEU A 734 28.51 16.24 -16.62
C LEU A 734 28.29 17.60 -15.99
N ASP A 735 27.06 18.09 -16.03
CA ASP A 735 26.59 19.25 -15.30
C ASP A 735 25.08 19.13 -15.03
N ILE A 736 24.74 18.66 -13.84
CA ILE A 736 23.36 18.42 -13.41
C ILE A 736 22.95 19.55 -12.46
N LEU A 737 22.08 20.42 -12.95
CA LEU A 737 21.54 21.54 -12.19
C LEU A 737 20.36 21.07 -11.35
N TYR A 738 20.45 21.26 -10.03
CA TYR A 738 19.29 21.16 -9.16
C TYR A 738 18.43 22.43 -9.31
N GLY A 739 17.26 22.27 -9.93
CA GLY A 739 16.41 23.36 -10.45
C GLY A 739 15.64 24.18 -9.42
N LEU A 740 16.02 24.14 -8.14
CA LEU A 740 15.45 24.94 -7.06
C LEU A 740 16.56 25.64 -6.26
N PRO A 741 16.32 26.86 -5.72
CA PRO A 741 17.25 27.51 -4.82
C PRO A 741 17.64 26.59 -3.66
N LEU A 742 18.95 26.38 -3.46
CA LEU A 742 19.53 25.24 -2.74
C LEU A 742 19.01 25.10 -1.29
N PRO A 743 18.12 24.12 -1.00
CA PRO A 743 17.58 23.91 0.34
C PRO A 743 18.57 23.14 1.20
N ARG A 744 18.73 23.57 2.46
CA ARG A 744 19.71 22.99 3.39
C ARG A 744 19.54 21.49 3.63
N SER A 745 18.30 21.00 3.62
CA SER A 745 17.98 19.59 3.87
C SER A 745 18.48 18.64 2.79
N GLN A 746 18.77 19.14 1.58
CA GLN A 746 19.13 18.31 0.43
C GLN A 746 20.65 18.25 0.17
N ILE A 747 21.45 19.08 0.85
CA ILE A 747 22.88 19.25 0.56
C ILE A 747 23.64 17.93 0.67
N SER A 748 23.41 17.15 1.72
CA SER A 748 24.16 15.91 1.95
C SER A 748 23.92 14.87 0.85
N ARG A 749 22.66 14.70 0.42
CA ARG A 749 22.28 13.78 -0.66
C ARG A 749 22.76 14.28 -2.02
N LEU A 750 22.64 15.58 -2.29
CA LEU A 750 23.16 16.19 -3.52
C LEU A 750 24.69 16.11 -3.62
N ALA A 751 25.40 16.36 -2.52
CA ALA A 751 26.85 16.23 -2.45
C ALA A 751 27.33 14.79 -2.58
N ALA A 752 26.55 13.80 -2.10
CA ALA A 752 26.86 12.39 -2.32
C ALA A 752 26.82 12.03 -3.81
N PHE A 753 25.80 12.49 -4.56
CA PHE A 753 25.78 12.36 -6.02
C PHE A 753 26.95 13.09 -6.67
N GLY A 754 27.29 14.28 -6.20
CA GLY A 754 28.50 14.98 -6.61
C GLY A 754 29.75 14.12 -6.44
N ALA A 755 29.99 13.59 -5.25
CA ALA A 755 31.16 12.76 -4.96
C ALA A 755 31.25 11.53 -5.89
N GLU A 756 30.10 10.93 -6.22
CA GLU A 756 30.02 9.79 -7.13
C GLU A 756 30.26 10.15 -8.60
N LEU A 757 29.72 11.29 -9.05
CA LEU A 757 29.83 11.79 -10.43
C LEU A 757 31.14 12.57 -10.69
N GLY A 758 31.80 13.07 -9.65
CA GLY A 758 33.09 13.76 -9.69
C GLY A 758 33.00 15.29 -9.87
N PRO A 759 34.14 15.98 -9.84
CA PRO A 759 34.19 17.45 -9.91
C PRO A 759 33.49 18.02 -11.14
N GLY A 760 32.79 19.14 -10.93
CA GLY A 760 32.06 19.87 -11.97
C GLY A 760 30.69 19.30 -12.36
N SER A 761 30.32 18.14 -11.80
CA SER A 761 29.08 17.41 -12.15
C SER A 761 27.79 18.01 -11.62
N ILE A 762 27.84 18.86 -10.59
CA ILE A 762 26.65 19.40 -9.92
C ILE A 762 26.66 20.92 -9.97
N SER A 763 25.54 21.47 -10.42
CA SER A 763 25.24 22.90 -10.34
C SER A 763 24.04 23.16 -9.43
N VAL A 764 24.02 24.33 -8.78
CA VAL A 764 22.97 24.74 -7.84
C VAL A 764 22.51 26.16 -8.11
N LEU A 765 21.26 26.46 -7.76
CA LEU A 765 20.72 27.83 -7.77
C LEU A 765 20.83 28.46 -6.39
N ILE A 766 21.18 29.75 -6.34
CA ILE A 766 21.04 30.58 -5.14
C ILE A 766 20.45 31.95 -5.48
N ASP A 767 19.67 32.51 -4.56
CA ASP A 767 19.08 33.86 -4.58
C ASP A 767 19.13 34.55 -3.21
N HIS A 768 19.77 33.93 -2.23
CA HIS A 768 19.83 34.44 -0.87
C HIS A 768 21.19 34.19 -0.21
N PRO A 769 21.79 35.17 0.49
CA PRO A 769 23.07 35.01 1.20
C PRO A 769 23.15 33.80 2.13
N SER A 770 22.05 33.45 2.80
CA SER A 770 22.00 32.31 3.73
C SER A 770 22.18 30.94 3.05
N GLN A 771 22.09 30.87 1.71
CA GLN A 771 22.36 29.67 0.91
C GLN A 771 23.87 29.51 0.62
N LEU A 772 24.71 30.52 0.83
CA LEU A 772 26.16 30.39 0.69
C LEU A 772 26.73 29.37 1.69
N GLU A 773 26.14 29.26 2.87
CA GLU A 773 26.45 28.19 3.83
C GLU A 773 26.11 26.80 3.25
N SER A 774 25.04 26.71 2.45
CA SER A 774 24.68 25.46 1.77
C SER A 774 25.68 25.09 0.68
N VAL A 775 26.16 26.08 -0.08
CA VAL A 775 27.20 25.92 -1.11
C VAL A 775 28.52 25.47 -0.47
N LYS A 776 28.91 26.12 0.63
CA LYS A 776 30.10 25.75 1.40
C LYS A 776 30.00 24.33 1.96
N ALA A 777 28.85 23.98 2.53
CA ALA A 777 28.59 22.64 3.04
C ALA A 777 28.66 21.59 1.92
N PHE A 778 28.12 21.88 0.72
CA PHE A 778 28.28 21.00 -0.44
C PHE A 778 29.77 20.74 -0.70
N SER A 779 30.59 21.79 -0.79
CA SER A 779 32.03 21.65 -1.07
C SER A 779 32.74 20.79 -0.03
N GLN A 780 32.40 20.98 1.25
CA GLN A 780 32.95 20.17 2.35
C GLN A 780 32.57 18.69 2.26
N TYR A 781 31.34 18.37 1.83
CA TYR A 781 30.88 16.99 1.67
C TYR A 781 31.43 16.33 0.40
N ALA A 782 31.32 17.01 -0.75
CA ALA A 782 31.74 16.49 -2.05
C ALA A 782 33.26 16.53 -2.28
N LYS A 783 34.00 17.33 -1.48
CA LYS A 783 35.45 17.58 -1.59
C LYS A 783 35.87 18.43 -2.80
N PHE A 784 34.92 19.07 -3.45
CA PHE A 784 35.13 20.03 -4.54
C PHE A 784 33.95 21.01 -4.57
N PRO A 785 34.12 22.24 -5.09
CA PRO A 785 33.08 23.25 -5.09
C PRO A 785 31.86 22.85 -5.92
N ALA A 786 30.66 23.25 -5.47
CA ALA A 786 29.50 23.28 -6.34
C ALA A 786 29.66 24.40 -7.36
N ARG A 787 29.10 24.18 -8.56
CA ARG A 787 28.93 25.22 -9.56
C ARG A 787 27.64 25.99 -9.26
N VAL A 788 27.68 27.31 -9.28
CA VAL A 788 26.63 28.17 -8.71
C VAL A 788 26.07 29.09 -9.78
N PHE A 789 24.76 29.09 -9.93
CA PHE A 789 24.02 30.13 -10.64
C PHE A 789 23.34 31.07 -9.65
N LEU A 790 23.43 32.36 -9.91
CA LEU A 790 22.61 33.38 -9.27
C LEU A 790 21.25 33.42 -9.98
N LYS A 791 20.18 33.14 -9.24
CA LYS A 791 18.83 33.14 -9.79
C LYS A 791 18.33 34.58 -9.91
N VAL A 792 17.96 34.98 -11.12
CA VAL A 792 17.42 36.31 -11.44
C VAL A 792 15.91 36.21 -11.62
N ASP A 793 15.19 37.20 -11.11
CA ASP A 793 13.76 37.39 -11.37
C ASP A 793 13.58 38.44 -12.47
N THR A 794 13.18 37.99 -13.65
CA THR A 794 12.92 38.84 -14.82
C THR A 794 11.43 39.14 -15.02
N GLY A 795 10.61 39.07 -13.97
CA GLY A 795 9.22 39.55 -13.96
C GLY A 795 8.14 38.51 -13.70
N TYR A 796 8.49 37.22 -13.58
CA TYR A 796 7.52 36.17 -13.23
C TYR A 796 7.29 36.06 -11.71
N HIS A 797 8.19 36.60 -10.89
CA HIS A 797 8.05 36.69 -9.42
C HIS A 797 7.90 35.35 -8.68
N ARG A 798 8.47 34.26 -9.22
CA ARG A 798 8.47 32.94 -8.55
C ARG A 798 9.64 32.76 -7.58
N ALA A 799 10.85 33.05 -8.03
CA ALA A 799 12.10 32.96 -7.28
C ALA A 799 13.17 33.79 -8.00
N GLY A 800 14.26 34.12 -7.31
CA GLY A 800 15.30 34.99 -7.83
C GLY A 800 15.25 36.42 -7.33
N LEU A 801 16.32 37.16 -7.61
CA LEU A 801 16.46 38.56 -7.25
C LEU A 801 16.24 39.47 -8.46
N PRO A 802 15.62 40.66 -8.28
CA PRO A 802 15.51 41.65 -9.34
C PRO A 802 16.89 42.06 -9.88
N PRO A 803 17.04 42.37 -11.18
CA PRO A 803 18.34 42.62 -11.81
C PRO A 803 19.22 43.65 -11.09
N ILE A 804 18.62 44.77 -10.68
CA ILE A 804 19.32 45.89 -10.03
C ILE A 804 19.70 45.57 -8.57
N SER A 805 18.97 44.66 -7.93
CA SER A 805 19.14 44.30 -6.51
C SER A 805 19.70 42.89 -6.31
N MET A 806 20.41 42.36 -7.32
CA MET A 806 20.97 41.02 -7.26
C MET A 806 22.04 40.87 -6.18
N ASN A 807 22.74 41.95 -5.84
CA ASN A 807 23.70 41.94 -4.75
C ASN A 807 23.06 42.10 -3.35
N LYS A 808 21.98 41.37 -3.10
CA LYS A 808 21.23 41.42 -1.83
C LYS A 808 22.17 41.14 -0.66
N SER A 809 22.33 42.13 0.22
CA SER A 809 23.16 42.04 1.42
C SER A 809 24.58 41.52 1.16
N GLY A 810 25.17 41.86 0.01
CA GLY A 810 26.53 41.47 -0.38
C GLY A 810 26.68 40.05 -0.91
N LEU A 811 25.59 39.45 -1.43
CA LEU A 811 25.57 38.07 -1.96
C LEU A 811 26.71 37.81 -2.95
N ILE A 812 26.95 38.72 -3.88
CA ILE A 812 27.93 38.54 -4.95
C ILE A 812 29.35 38.64 -4.39
N GLU A 813 29.66 39.61 -3.53
CA GLU A 813 31.00 39.70 -2.91
C GLU A 813 31.29 38.49 -2.00
N MET A 814 30.29 38.02 -1.27
CA MET A 814 30.45 36.83 -0.43
C MET A 814 30.65 35.56 -1.26
N LEU A 815 29.94 35.42 -2.39
CA LEU A 815 30.17 34.33 -3.33
C LEU A 815 31.57 34.41 -3.95
N ALA A 816 32.02 35.60 -4.33
CA ALA A 816 33.37 35.81 -4.86
C ALA A 816 34.47 35.43 -3.84
N LYS A 817 34.23 35.66 -2.53
CA LYS A 817 35.13 35.19 -1.46
C LYS A 817 35.15 33.66 -1.37
N LEU A 818 34.00 32.98 -1.45
CA LEU A 818 33.96 31.52 -1.47
C LEU A 818 34.68 30.96 -2.70
N GLU A 819 34.51 31.60 -3.85
CA GLU A 819 35.20 31.22 -5.08
C GLU A 819 36.73 31.38 -4.97
N ALA A 820 37.20 32.50 -4.43
CA ALA A 820 38.63 32.70 -4.16
C ALA A 820 39.23 31.66 -3.19
N ASN A 821 38.41 31.10 -2.30
CA ASN A 821 38.79 30.04 -1.38
C ASN A 821 38.66 28.61 -1.97
N GLY A 822 38.18 28.47 -3.22
CA GLY A 822 37.90 27.16 -3.83
C GLY A 822 36.67 26.44 -3.24
N GLU A 823 35.78 27.17 -2.56
CA GLU A 823 34.59 26.63 -1.89
C GLU A 823 33.32 26.71 -2.76
N ALA A 824 33.35 27.51 -3.83
CA ALA A 824 32.30 27.66 -4.83
C ALA A 824 32.91 27.92 -6.22
N GLU A 825 32.14 27.68 -7.29
CA GLU A 825 32.49 28.11 -8.65
C GLU A 825 31.30 28.88 -9.23
N LEU A 826 31.41 30.19 -9.42
CA LEU A 826 30.34 30.98 -10.05
C LEU A 826 30.27 30.66 -11.54
N LEU A 827 29.11 30.20 -12.01
CA LEU A 827 28.82 30.00 -13.44
C LEU A 827 28.22 31.22 -14.10
N GLY A 828 27.28 31.86 -13.43
CA GLY A 828 26.62 33.04 -13.96
C GLY A 828 25.19 33.16 -13.47
N LEU A 829 24.29 33.55 -14.37
CA LEU A 829 22.92 33.92 -14.08
C LEU A 829 21.95 32.87 -14.61
N TYR A 830 20.89 32.60 -13.85
CA TYR A 830 19.81 31.71 -14.29
C TYR A 830 18.46 32.41 -14.11
N SER A 831 17.69 32.57 -15.19
CA SER A 831 16.29 33.04 -15.13
C SER A 831 15.34 31.94 -15.62
N HIS A 832 14.09 32.01 -15.19
CA HIS A 832 13.03 31.16 -15.73
C HIS A 832 11.72 31.93 -15.62
N SER A 833 11.28 32.49 -16.74
CA SER A 833 10.02 33.20 -16.87
C SER A 833 8.96 32.26 -17.45
N SER A 834 7.86 32.04 -16.72
CA SER A 834 6.71 31.29 -17.24
C SER A 834 5.63 32.20 -17.82
N LEU A 835 5.94 33.46 -18.13
CA LEU A 835 5.01 34.41 -18.74
C LEU A 835 4.52 33.92 -20.12
N SER A 836 5.39 33.23 -20.87
CA SER A 836 5.08 32.73 -22.22
C SER A 836 4.04 31.61 -22.30
N TYR A 837 3.60 31.05 -21.17
CA TYR A 837 2.49 30.08 -21.16
C TYR A 837 1.13 30.74 -21.44
N LYS A 838 1.06 32.08 -21.46
CA LYS A 838 -0.13 32.86 -21.84
C LYS A 838 -0.07 33.38 -23.27
N ASP A 839 1.02 33.11 -23.99
CA ASP A 839 1.20 33.57 -25.36
C ASP A 839 0.25 32.84 -26.30
N SER A 840 0.05 33.42 -27.46
CA SER A 840 -0.82 32.88 -28.52
C SER A 840 -0.21 33.03 -29.91
N THR A 841 0.98 33.63 -30.04
CA THR A 841 1.70 33.81 -31.30
C THR A 841 3.22 33.57 -31.12
N PRO A 842 3.94 33.23 -32.21
CA PRO A 842 5.39 33.12 -32.19
C PRO A 842 6.11 34.41 -31.76
N GLU A 843 5.59 35.57 -32.15
CA GLU A 843 6.17 36.88 -31.84
C GLU A 843 6.16 37.14 -30.32
N GLN A 844 5.03 36.88 -29.65
CA GLN A 844 4.92 37.02 -28.19
C GLN A 844 5.92 36.11 -27.47
N ALA A 845 6.08 34.87 -27.95
CA ALA A 845 7.04 33.93 -27.39
C ALA A 845 8.49 34.39 -27.60
N MET A 846 8.82 34.95 -28.76
CA MET A 846 10.15 35.54 -29.02
C MET A 846 10.40 36.80 -28.18
N GLU A 847 9.41 37.67 -28.02
CA GLU A 847 9.47 38.85 -27.15
C GLU A 847 9.69 38.48 -25.69
N ASN A 848 9.02 37.43 -25.19
CA ASN A 848 9.24 36.93 -23.84
C ASN A 848 10.66 36.35 -23.64
N LEU A 849 11.21 35.64 -24.63
CA LEU A 849 12.59 35.17 -24.57
C LEU A 849 13.57 36.36 -24.60
N GLU A 850 13.33 37.33 -25.47
CA GLU A 850 14.14 38.55 -25.59
C GLU A 850 14.13 39.35 -24.29
N GLY A 851 12.95 39.57 -23.69
CA GLY A 851 12.82 40.27 -22.42
C GLY A 851 13.49 39.54 -21.25
N GLU A 852 13.45 38.21 -21.23
CA GLU A 852 14.17 37.41 -20.23
C GLU A 852 15.70 37.54 -20.39
N ILE A 853 16.21 37.53 -21.63
CA ILE A 853 17.62 37.78 -21.94
C ILE A 853 18.00 39.21 -21.52
N GLN A 854 17.19 40.21 -21.87
CA GLN A 854 17.45 41.60 -21.54
C GLN A 854 17.46 41.83 -20.02
N GLY A 855 16.53 41.22 -19.28
CA GLY A 855 16.53 41.29 -17.83
C GLY A 855 17.80 40.71 -17.20
N CYS A 856 18.38 39.65 -17.78
CA CYS A 856 19.68 39.13 -17.36
C CYS A 856 20.85 40.05 -17.75
N LEU A 857 20.81 40.66 -18.94
CA LEU A 857 21.81 41.64 -19.40
C LEU A 857 21.82 42.89 -18.50
N ASP A 858 20.65 43.40 -18.12
CA ASP A 858 20.52 44.51 -17.17
C ASP A 858 21.17 44.16 -15.83
N ALA A 859 20.99 42.92 -15.40
CA ALA A 859 21.60 42.38 -14.20
C ALA A 859 23.14 42.33 -14.30
N VAL A 860 23.67 41.83 -15.43
CA VAL A 860 25.12 41.84 -15.70
C VAL A 860 25.67 43.26 -15.71
N ASN A 861 25.04 44.17 -16.45
CA ASN A 861 25.49 45.56 -16.57
C ASN A 861 25.46 46.29 -15.22
N ALA A 862 24.39 46.11 -14.44
CA ALA A 862 24.23 46.76 -13.13
C ALA A 862 25.24 46.25 -12.09
N GLN A 863 25.65 44.98 -12.18
CA GLN A 863 26.53 44.35 -11.18
C GLN A 863 27.96 44.09 -11.70
N ALA A 864 28.30 44.54 -12.89
CA ALA A 864 29.56 44.20 -13.57
C ALA A 864 30.81 44.46 -12.72
N TYR A 865 30.80 45.54 -11.95
CA TYR A 865 31.90 45.94 -11.07
C TYR A 865 32.19 44.96 -9.91
N LEU A 866 31.26 44.05 -9.61
CA LEU A 866 31.38 43.02 -8.57
C LEU A 866 31.98 41.72 -9.09
N PHE A 867 32.04 41.52 -10.41
CA PHE A 867 32.66 40.34 -11.02
C PHE A 867 34.11 40.64 -11.41
N ALA A 868 34.96 39.59 -11.44
CA ALA A 868 36.31 39.74 -11.94
C ALA A 868 36.30 40.04 -13.46
N LYS A 869 37.14 40.97 -13.93
CA LYS A 869 37.12 41.45 -15.33
C LYS A 869 37.35 40.37 -16.39
N ASN A 870 38.01 39.27 -16.04
CA ASN A 870 38.27 38.13 -16.91
C ASN A 870 37.31 36.95 -16.67
N LYS A 871 36.27 37.13 -15.84
CA LYS A 871 35.28 36.09 -15.55
C LYS A 871 34.33 35.96 -16.74
N GLU A 872 34.11 34.72 -17.17
CA GLU A 872 33.04 34.37 -18.10
C GLU A 872 31.74 34.13 -17.33
N ILE A 873 30.65 34.78 -17.75
CA ILE A 873 29.32 34.68 -17.14
C ILE A 873 28.38 33.96 -18.11
N LEU A 874 27.90 32.79 -17.71
CA LEU A 874 26.87 32.05 -18.43
C LEU A 874 25.49 32.59 -18.05
N ILE A 875 24.74 33.08 -19.02
CA ILE A 875 23.34 33.47 -18.88
C ILE A 875 22.47 32.30 -19.34
N SER A 876 21.74 31.68 -18.41
CA SER A 876 20.83 30.55 -18.70
C SER A 876 19.38 31.00 -18.55
N VAL A 877 18.59 30.91 -19.62
CA VAL A 877 17.20 31.42 -19.70
C VAL A 877 16.28 30.39 -20.35
N GLY A 878 14.99 30.44 -20.06
CA GLY A 878 14.02 29.66 -20.83
C GLY A 878 12.84 29.06 -20.08
N ALA A 879 11.70 29.10 -20.76
CA ALA A 879 10.57 28.20 -20.62
C ALA A 879 10.29 27.58 -21.98
N SER A 880 9.64 26.42 -22.02
CA SER A 880 9.48 25.68 -23.28
C SER A 880 8.88 26.52 -24.42
N PRO A 881 7.78 27.30 -24.27
CA PRO A 881 7.22 28.07 -25.37
C PRO A 881 8.22 29.08 -25.97
N GLN A 882 8.87 29.87 -25.11
CA GLN A 882 9.80 30.90 -25.58
C GLN A 882 11.11 30.30 -26.12
N VAL A 883 11.56 29.15 -25.58
CA VAL A 883 12.74 28.45 -26.10
C VAL A 883 12.47 27.78 -27.45
N THR A 884 11.31 27.15 -27.64
CA THR A 884 10.93 26.58 -28.95
C THR A 884 10.71 27.67 -30.00
N ALA A 885 10.35 28.89 -29.60
CA ALA A 885 10.26 30.01 -30.52
C ALA A 885 11.60 30.41 -31.17
N ALA A 886 12.75 30.06 -30.54
CA ALA A 886 14.06 30.25 -31.14
C ALA A 886 14.27 29.40 -32.41
N GLU A 887 13.55 28.29 -32.57
CA GLU A 887 13.60 27.46 -33.78
C GLU A 887 13.13 28.24 -35.02
N ASN A 888 12.24 29.23 -34.87
CA ASN A 888 11.79 30.09 -35.97
C ASN A 888 12.97 30.86 -36.60
N LEU A 889 14.03 31.13 -35.83
CA LEU A 889 15.20 31.89 -36.29
C LEU A 889 16.12 31.11 -37.25
N VAL A 890 16.00 29.79 -37.28
CA VAL A 890 16.89 28.90 -38.07
C VAL A 890 16.17 28.18 -39.21
N THR A 891 14.91 28.53 -39.45
CA THR A 891 14.13 28.03 -40.58
C THR A 891 14.78 28.44 -41.92
N ALA A 892 14.55 27.66 -42.98
CA ALA A 892 15.14 27.89 -44.29
C ALA A 892 14.74 29.25 -44.90
N GLU A 893 13.56 29.75 -44.57
CA GLU A 893 13.06 31.07 -45.01
C GLU A 893 13.55 32.21 -44.11
N GLY A 894 13.93 31.90 -42.86
CA GLY A 894 14.34 32.85 -41.82
C GLY A 894 13.18 33.74 -41.36
N ASP A 895 12.84 33.70 -40.07
CA ASP A 895 11.86 34.67 -39.53
C ASP A 895 12.43 36.10 -39.57
N LEU A 896 11.78 36.95 -40.37
CA LEU A 896 12.09 38.37 -40.58
C LEU A 896 11.17 39.32 -39.81
N SER A 897 10.37 38.81 -38.87
CA SER A 897 9.53 39.66 -38.02
C SER A 897 10.39 40.57 -37.13
N PRO A 898 9.86 41.74 -36.71
CA PRO A 898 10.57 42.62 -35.78
C PRO A 898 10.97 41.93 -34.47
N ALA A 899 10.14 41.03 -33.97
CA ALA A 899 10.42 40.22 -32.78
C ALA A 899 11.60 39.27 -33.01
N ALA A 900 11.66 38.58 -34.15
CA ALA A 900 12.79 37.73 -34.52
C ALA A 900 14.10 38.51 -34.66
N GLU A 901 14.07 39.68 -35.30
CA GLU A 901 15.24 40.56 -35.39
C GLU A 901 15.70 41.05 -34.00
N SER A 902 14.76 41.41 -33.12
CA SER A 902 15.08 41.84 -31.75
C SER A 902 15.74 40.72 -30.96
N LEU A 903 15.18 39.51 -31.02
CA LEU A 903 15.74 38.34 -30.37
C LEU A 903 17.15 38.02 -30.91
N ARG A 904 17.38 38.09 -32.22
CA ARG A 904 18.74 37.93 -32.81
C ARG A 904 19.72 38.96 -32.27
N ARG A 905 19.32 40.22 -32.13
CA ARG A 905 20.16 41.28 -31.55
C ARG A 905 20.48 41.02 -30.07
N ALA A 906 19.49 40.59 -29.28
CA ALA A 906 19.69 40.24 -27.88
C ALA A 906 20.66 39.05 -27.74
N ILE A 907 20.47 37.99 -28.55
CA ILE A 907 21.39 36.84 -28.63
C ILE A 907 22.80 37.32 -28.99
N ALA A 908 22.96 38.10 -30.07
CA ALA A 908 24.26 38.61 -30.51
C ALA A 908 24.95 39.50 -29.44
N THR A 909 24.16 40.25 -28.67
CA THR A 909 24.67 41.08 -27.56
C THR A 909 25.29 40.21 -26.47
N VAL A 910 24.69 39.06 -26.15
CA VAL A 910 25.23 38.10 -25.19
C VAL A 910 26.42 37.32 -25.75
N THR A 911 26.34 36.83 -26.98
CA THR A 911 27.35 35.90 -27.53
C THR A 911 28.60 36.59 -28.07
N ASN A 912 28.43 37.78 -28.69
CA ASN A 912 29.49 38.48 -29.40
C ASN A 912 29.87 39.82 -28.74
N GLY A 913 29.01 40.32 -27.84
CA GLY A 913 29.25 41.55 -27.10
C GLY A 913 30.18 41.37 -25.89
N GLN A 914 30.30 42.44 -25.10
CA GLN A 914 30.95 42.44 -23.78
C GLN A 914 30.10 43.28 -22.80
N PRO A 915 28.88 42.82 -22.45
CA PRO A 915 28.00 43.54 -21.52
C PRO A 915 28.72 43.72 -20.17
N GLY A 916 28.71 44.94 -19.64
CA GLY A 916 29.46 45.29 -18.44
C GLY A 916 30.98 45.14 -18.54
N GLY A 917 31.54 44.92 -19.74
CA GLY A 917 32.95 44.59 -19.94
C GLY A 917 33.34 43.16 -19.58
N LEU A 918 32.37 42.24 -19.44
CA LEU A 918 32.58 40.83 -19.12
C LEU A 918 32.42 39.95 -20.36
N GLN A 919 33.04 38.76 -20.34
CA GLN A 919 32.78 37.73 -21.33
C GLN A 919 31.48 37.01 -20.98
N THR A 920 30.58 36.83 -21.93
CA THR A 920 29.28 36.18 -21.69
C THR A 920 29.01 35.05 -22.69
N LYS A 921 28.21 34.08 -22.24
CA LYS A 921 27.66 32.99 -23.06
C LYS A 921 26.18 32.84 -22.79
N LEU A 922 25.43 32.38 -23.78
CA LEU A 922 24.00 32.13 -23.66
C LEU A 922 23.71 30.63 -23.64
N GLU A 923 22.89 30.20 -22.68
CA GLU A 923 22.33 28.85 -22.56
C GLU A 923 20.81 28.92 -22.55
N LEU A 924 20.16 28.14 -23.40
CA LEU A 924 18.71 27.95 -23.34
C LEU A 924 18.38 26.71 -22.51
N HIS A 925 17.24 26.72 -21.80
CA HIS A 925 16.75 25.54 -21.10
C HIS A 925 15.25 25.32 -21.22
N ALA A 926 14.86 24.09 -21.53
CA ALA A 926 13.47 23.68 -21.69
C ALA A 926 13.28 22.20 -21.34
N GLY A 927 12.05 21.80 -21.03
CA GLY A 927 11.74 20.41 -20.66
C GLY A 927 10.56 19.82 -21.44
N VAL A 928 9.37 20.40 -21.27
CA VAL A 928 8.15 19.88 -21.91
C VAL A 928 8.18 19.94 -23.44
N TYR A 929 9.06 20.73 -24.06
CA TYR A 929 9.27 20.74 -25.52
C TYR A 929 9.49 19.34 -26.12
N SER A 930 10.09 18.42 -25.35
CA SER A 930 10.39 17.05 -25.79
C SER A 930 9.15 16.16 -25.93
N ILE A 931 8.02 16.51 -25.30
CA ILE A 931 6.80 15.70 -25.29
C ILE A 931 5.58 16.49 -25.78
N LEU A 932 5.52 17.78 -25.46
CA LEU A 932 4.39 18.68 -25.66
C LEU A 932 3.11 18.22 -24.95
N ASP A 933 2.11 19.09 -24.95
CA ASP A 933 0.77 18.88 -24.44
C ASP A 933 -0.16 19.95 -25.06
N MET A 934 -1.46 19.88 -24.76
CA MET A 934 -2.41 20.85 -25.32
C MET A 934 -2.08 22.29 -24.89
N GLN A 935 -1.53 22.49 -23.69
CA GLN A 935 -1.08 23.82 -23.27
C GLN A 935 0.07 24.31 -24.14
N GLN A 936 1.08 23.50 -24.43
CA GLN A 936 2.19 23.90 -25.32
C GLN A 936 1.71 24.23 -26.72
N VAL A 937 0.84 23.40 -27.31
CA VAL A 937 0.31 23.65 -28.66
C VAL A 937 -0.50 24.95 -28.69
N SER A 938 -1.26 25.26 -27.62
CA SER A 938 -2.07 26.48 -27.55
C SER A 938 -1.26 27.78 -27.58
N THR A 939 0.03 27.74 -27.25
CA THR A 939 0.89 28.94 -27.26
C THR A 939 1.25 29.42 -28.67
N ASN A 940 1.10 28.55 -29.68
CA ASN A 940 1.55 28.78 -31.06
C ASN A 940 2.98 29.35 -31.16
N SER A 941 3.89 28.90 -30.29
CA SER A 941 5.26 29.45 -30.23
C SER A 941 6.12 29.21 -31.47
N ARG A 942 5.73 28.27 -32.34
CA ARG A 942 6.43 27.92 -33.59
C ARG A 942 5.52 28.16 -34.79
N ARG A 943 6.04 28.82 -35.83
CA ARG A 943 5.29 29.11 -37.08
C ARG A 943 4.89 27.85 -37.83
N HIS A 944 5.78 26.87 -37.84
CA HIS A 944 5.62 25.62 -38.60
C HIS A 944 5.50 24.44 -37.64
N LEU A 945 4.45 24.46 -36.81
CA LEU A 945 4.09 23.33 -35.95
C LEU A 945 2.90 22.59 -36.56
N GLY A 946 2.95 21.26 -36.60
CA GLY A 946 1.84 20.42 -37.04
C GLY A 946 0.63 20.48 -36.11
N SER A 947 -0.38 19.65 -36.40
CA SER A 947 -1.55 19.57 -35.53
C SER A 947 -1.18 19.00 -34.16
N HIS A 948 -2.03 19.20 -33.15
CA HIS A 948 -1.83 18.58 -31.84
C HIS A 948 -1.66 17.05 -31.93
N ALA A 949 -2.35 16.42 -32.88
CA ALA A 949 -2.27 14.99 -33.13
C ALA A 949 -0.96 14.54 -33.80
N ASP A 950 -0.22 15.42 -34.46
CA ASP A 950 1.09 15.12 -35.05
C ASP A 950 2.25 15.37 -34.07
N GLU A 951 2.02 16.28 -33.12
CA GLU A 951 3.08 16.91 -32.34
C GLU A 951 3.15 16.44 -30.90
N ILE A 952 2.01 16.20 -30.26
CA ILE A 952 1.98 15.76 -28.85
C ILE A 952 2.42 14.30 -28.78
N ALA A 953 3.46 14.02 -28.02
CA ALA A 953 4.01 12.68 -27.84
C ALA A 953 3.39 11.92 -26.67
N ILE A 954 2.63 12.57 -25.78
CA ILE A 954 1.96 11.92 -24.64
C ILE A 954 0.45 11.83 -24.87
N SER A 955 -0.12 10.68 -24.57
CA SER A 955 -1.57 10.51 -24.52
C SER A 955 -1.97 9.52 -23.44
N VAL A 956 -3.25 9.52 -23.07
CA VAL A 956 -3.83 8.54 -22.16
C VAL A 956 -4.92 7.79 -22.89
N ILE A 957 -4.79 6.46 -22.98
CA ILE A 957 -5.87 5.61 -23.49
C ILE A 957 -6.80 5.22 -22.35
N ALA A 958 -8.11 5.33 -22.58
CA ALA A 958 -9.15 5.03 -21.61
C ALA A 958 -10.37 4.39 -22.28
N GLU A 959 -11.24 3.77 -21.49
CA GLU A 959 -12.41 3.02 -21.98
C GLU A 959 -13.71 3.81 -21.74
N VAL A 960 -14.59 3.84 -22.74
CA VAL A 960 -15.94 4.41 -22.64
C VAL A 960 -16.83 3.46 -21.85
N CYS A 961 -17.35 3.90 -20.70
CA CYS A 961 -18.23 3.08 -19.85
C CYS A 961 -19.72 3.30 -20.14
N SER A 962 -20.10 4.46 -20.65
CA SER A 962 -21.50 4.82 -20.93
C SER A 962 -21.58 5.93 -21.97
N THR A 963 -22.67 5.94 -22.74
CA THR A 963 -22.99 6.97 -23.73
C THR A 963 -24.40 7.49 -23.49
N TYR A 964 -24.64 8.77 -23.75
CA TYR A 964 -25.92 9.44 -23.54
C TYR A 964 -26.23 10.27 -24.78
N ASN A 965 -26.86 9.65 -25.78
CA ASN A 965 -27.08 10.21 -27.12
C ASN A 965 -28.56 10.47 -27.45
N ASP A 966 -29.48 9.93 -26.67
CA ASP A 966 -30.92 9.84 -26.95
C ASP A 966 -31.74 10.79 -26.04
N ASN A 967 -31.25 12.03 -25.87
CA ASN A 967 -31.84 13.08 -25.03
C ASN A 967 -31.98 12.71 -23.53
N GLU A 968 -31.17 11.78 -23.01
CA GLU A 968 -31.14 11.47 -21.58
C GLU A 968 -30.54 12.61 -20.75
N ARG A 969 -29.79 13.51 -21.42
CA ARG A 969 -29.11 14.67 -20.84
C ARG A 969 -29.26 15.90 -21.73
N VAL A 970 -28.91 17.06 -21.18
CA VAL A 970 -29.02 18.36 -21.88
C VAL A 970 -28.18 18.41 -23.16
N GLN A 971 -27.04 17.71 -23.19
CA GLN A 971 -26.18 17.59 -24.36
C GLN A 971 -25.73 16.14 -24.53
N PRO A 972 -25.46 15.69 -25.76
CA PRO A 972 -24.86 14.38 -26.01
C PRO A 972 -23.46 14.26 -25.40
N GLU A 973 -23.23 13.17 -24.67
CA GLU A 973 -21.96 12.97 -23.96
C GLU A 973 -21.66 11.50 -23.66
N ALA A 974 -20.40 11.19 -23.33
CA ALA A 974 -19.96 9.85 -22.93
C ALA A 974 -19.19 9.90 -21.60
N LEU A 975 -19.35 8.87 -20.77
CA LEU A 975 -18.56 8.67 -19.55
C LEU A 975 -17.39 7.74 -19.84
N VAL A 976 -16.19 8.12 -19.41
CA VAL A 976 -14.94 7.38 -19.65
C VAL A 976 -14.24 7.08 -18.33
N ALA A 977 -13.64 5.90 -18.22
CA ALA A 977 -12.87 5.39 -17.06
C ALA A 977 -11.49 6.06 -16.90
N VAL A 978 -11.45 7.39 -16.93
CA VAL A 978 -10.26 8.16 -16.55
C VAL A 978 -10.69 9.52 -15.99
N GLY A 979 -10.14 9.89 -14.84
CA GLY A 979 -10.43 11.15 -14.16
C GLY A 979 -9.18 11.98 -13.86
N THR A 980 -9.25 12.81 -12.81
CA THR A 980 -8.12 13.64 -12.37
C THR A 980 -6.91 12.82 -11.95
N LEU A 981 -7.10 11.57 -11.52
CA LEU A 981 -6.02 10.63 -11.20
C LEU A 981 -5.39 9.96 -12.42
N GLY A 982 -5.88 10.24 -13.64
CA GLY A 982 -5.24 9.81 -14.89
C GLY A 982 -4.87 10.95 -15.86
N LEU A 983 -5.48 12.13 -15.76
CA LEU A 983 -5.21 13.28 -16.66
C LEU A 983 -4.70 14.54 -15.94
N GLY A 984 -4.84 14.63 -14.61
CA GLY A 984 -4.68 15.88 -13.88
C GLY A 984 -5.89 16.80 -13.99
N ARG A 985 -5.78 18.01 -13.42
CA ARG A 985 -6.83 19.04 -13.45
C ARG A 985 -6.25 20.40 -13.82
N GLU A 986 -5.43 20.40 -14.86
CA GLU A 986 -4.77 21.61 -15.36
C GLU A 986 -5.63 22.24 -16.47
N PRO A 987 -5.99 23.54 -16.38
CA PRO A 987 -6.76 24.20 -17.41
C PRO A 987 -5.89 24.53 -18.64
N CYS A 988 -6.53 24.68 -19.80
CA CYS A 988 -5.91 25.20 -21.01
C CYS A 988 -6.62 26.49 -21.44
N ALA A 989 -5.88 27.54 -21.79
CA ALA A 989 -6.47 28.83 -22.16
C ALA A 989 -7.20 28.79 -23.51
N ALA A 990 -6.86 27.85 -24.39
CA ALA A 990 -7.43 27.77 -25.73
C ALA A 990 -8.83 27.12 -25.78
N TYR A 991 -9.29 26.45 -24.73
CA TYR A 991 -10.60 25.78 -24.73
C TYR A 991 -11.12 25.43 -23.33
N PRO A 992 -12.45 25.32 -23.13
CA PRO A 992 -13.04 24.98 -21.84
C PRO A 992 -13.03 23.46 -21.62
N GLY A 993 -11.91 22.88 -21.19
CA GLY A 993 -11.85 21.44 -20.91
C GLY A 993 -10.53 20.95 -20.30
N TRP A 994 -10.46 19.65 -20.01
CA TRP A 994 -9.37 18.99 -19.28
C TRP A 994 -8.50 18.05 -20.14
N GLY A 995 -8.80 17.94 -21.43
CA GLY A 995 -8.10 17.12 -22.42
C GLY A 995 -8.84 17.12 -23.75
N VAL A 996 -8.15 16.77 -24.83
CA VAL A 996 -8.74 16.64 -26.18
C VAL A 996 -8.69 15.19 -26.61
N VAL A 997 -9.82 14.67 -27.10
CA VAL A 997 -9.90 13.30 -27.62
C VAL A 997 -9.30 13.26 -29.03
N SER A 998 -8.50 12.25 -29.31
CA SER A 998 -7.93 12.04 -30.65
C SER A 998 -9.03 11.75 -31.65
N GLU A 999 -8.98 12.41 -32.80
CA GLU A 999 -9.85 12.13 -33.95
C GLU A 999 -9.75 10.68 -34.44
N SER A 1000 -8.65 9.97 -34.14
CA SER A 1000 -8.52 8.54 -34.46
C SER A 1000 -9.41 7.63 -33.59
N SER A 1001 -9.97 8.15 -32.51
CA SER A 1001 -10.84 7.41 -31.58
C SER A 1001 -12.31 7.41 -31.99
N TYR A 1002 -12.68 8.15 -33.03
CA TYR A 1002 -14.05 8.21 -33.52
C TYR A 1002 -14.09 8.46 -35.03
N ASP A 1003 -15.02 7.82 -35.73
CA ASP A 1003 -15.16 8.00 -37.18
C ASP A 1003 -15.81 9.38 -37.43
N ALA A 1004 -14.99 10.37 -37.78
CA ALA A 1004 -15.46 11.68 -38.19
C ALA A 1004 -16.08 11.57 -39.59
N GLY A 1005 -17.31 11.03 -39.65
CA GLY A 1005 -18.11 11.03 -40.86
C GLY A 1005 -18.08 12.41 -41.53
N ILE A 1006 -18.05 12.41 -42.87
CA ILE A 1006 -17.88 13.57 -43.75
C ILE A 1006 -18.83 14.71 -43.31
N GLY A 1007 -18.33 15.68 -42.54
CA GLY A 1007 -19.07 16.90 -42.20
C GLY A 1007 -18.86 17.51 -40.81
N HIS A 1008 -18.28 16.81 -39.83
CA HIS A 1008 -18.19 17.35 -38.46
C HIS A 1008 -16.87 18.12 -38.22
N LYS A 1009 -16.96 19.45 -38.07
CA LYS A 1009 -15.84 20.36 -37.75
C LYS A 1009 -15.52 20.48 -36.24
N ARG A 1010 -16.21 19.74 -35.37
CA ARG A 1010 -16.08 19.86 -33.91
C ARG A 1010 -15.18 18.76 -33.35
N ARG A 1011 -14.43 19.07 -32.29
CA ARG A 1011 -13.64 18.09 -31.54
C ARG A 1011 -14.37 17.67 -30.27
N LEU A 1012 -14.10 16.45 -29.82
CA LEU A 1012 -14.51 15.97 -28.49
C LEU A 1012 -13.46 16.38 -27.46
N ILE A 1013 -13.93 16.86 -26.31
CA ILE A 1013 -13.09 17.28 -25.20
C ILE A 1013 -13.54 16.60 -23.91
N VAL A 1014 -12.63 16.54 -22.93
CA VAL A 1014 -12.97 16.22 -21.54
C VAL A 1014 -13.63 17.46 -20.92
N ASP A 1015 -14.96 17.54 -21.04
CA ASP A 1015 -15.75 18.68 -20.57
C ASP A 1015 -15.79 18.74 -19.04
N ARG A 1016 -16.06 17.59 -18.40
CA ARG A 1016 -16.13 17.47 -16.93
C ARG A 1016 -15.25 16.33 -16.44
N ILE A 1017 -14.65 16.53 -15.26
CA ILE A 1017 -13.69 15.57 -14.70
C ILE A 1017 -13.95 15.34 -13.21
N SER A 1018 -14.00 14.06 -12.82
CA SER A 1018 -14.07 13.57 -11.43
C SER A 1018 -12.79 12.78 -11.10
N GLN A 1019 -12.71 12.14 -9.93
CA GLN A 1019 -11.49 11.46 -9.50
C GLN A 1019 -11.03 10.34 -10.46
N GLU A 1020 -11.91 9.37 -10.75
CA GLU A 1020 -11.59 8.16 -11.54
C GLU A 1020 -12.25 8.14 -12.92
N HIS A 1021 -13.16 9.07 -13.21
CA HIS A 1021 -13.92 9.11 -14.45
C HIS A 1021 -14.13 10.54 -14.95
N SER A 1022 -14.41 10.68 -16.23
CA SER A 1022 -14.64 11.96 -16.90
C SER A 1022 -15.78 11.87 -17.90
N ILE A 1023 -16.29 13.03 -18.29
CA ILE A 1023 -17.35 13.19 -19.28
C ILE A 1023 -16.74 13.81 -20.53
N LEU A 1024 -16.87 13.10 -21.65
CA LEU A 1024 -16.56 13.59 -22.98
C LEU A 1024 -17.80 14.21 -23.61
N ALA A 1025 -17.65 15.42 -24.16
CA ALA A 1025 -18.70 16.09 -24.90
C ALA A 1025 -18.08 16.87 -26.07
N TRP A 1026 -18.93 17.32 -26.99
CA TRP A 1026 -18.52 18.22 -28.05
C TRP A 1026 -18.09 19.57 -27.47
N GLU A 1027 -16.98 20.10 -27.96
CA GLU A 1027 -16.66 21.50 -27.73
C GLU A 1027 -17.73 22.39 -28.37
N HIS A 1028 -18.20 23.38 -27.60
CA HIS A 1028 -19.24 24.31 -28.00
C HIS A 1028 -18.86 25.74 -27.61
N ALA A 1029 -19.45 26.72 -28.30
CA ALA A 1029 -19.25 28.13 -27.98
C ALA A 1029 -20.05 28.55 -26.73
N GLU A 1030 -19.63 29.65 -26.09
CA GLU A 1030 -20.39 30.22 -24.96
C GLU A 1030 -21.77 30.70 -25.46
N GLY A 1031 -22.84 30.23 -24.81
CA GLY A 1031 -24.22 30.55 -25.18
C GLY A 1031 -24.80 29.72 -26.34
N GLU A 1032 -24.06 28.75 -26.87
CA GLU A 1032 -24.58 27.79 -27.85
C GLU A 1032 -25.57 26.81 -27.20
N ASP A 1033 -26.67 26.52 -27.90
CA ASP A 1033 -27.66 25.53 -27.44
C ASP A 1033 -27.11 24.11 -27.64
N THR A 1034 -26.65 23.51 -26.54
CA THR A 1034 -25.99 22.21 -26.55
C THR A 1034 -26.94 21.04 -26.77
N SER A 1035 -28.26 21.26 -26.68
CA SER A 1035 -29.28 20.23 -26.97
C SER A 1035 -29.43 19.91 -28.45
N LEU A 1036 -28.95 20.80 -29.33
CA LEU A 1036 -28.97 20.62 -30.78
C LEU A 1036 -27.69 19.97 -31.33
N LEU A 1037 -26.75 19.61 -30.46
CA LEU A 1037 -25.52 18.96 -30.87
C LEU A 1037 -25.79 17.52 -31.33
N PRO A 1038 -25.04 17.00 -32.30
CA PRO A 1038 -25.21 15.62 -32.76
C PRO A 1038 -24.78 14.62 -31.67
N PRO A 1039 -25.27 13.37 -31.71
CA PRO A 1039 -24.77 12.27 -30.88
C PRO A 1039 -23.24 12.20 -30.86
N VAL A 1040 -22.65 11.88 -29.72
CA VAL A 1040 -21.22 11.57 -29.66
C VAL A 1040 -20.97 10.23 -30.38
N PRO A 1041 -20.01 10.15 -31.31
CA PRO A 1041 -19.73 8.96 -32.12
C PRO A 1041 -18.89 7.93 -31.35
N LEU A 1042 -19.36 7.56 -30.17
CA LEU A 1042 -18.71 6.61 -29.26
C LEU A 1042 -19.74 5.56 -28.82
N GLU A 1043 -19.27 4.36 -28.52
CA GLU A 1043 -20.06 3.27 -27.96
C GLU A 1043 -19.42 2.76 -26.67
N VAL A 1044 -20.20 2.08 -25.82
CA VAL A 1044 -19.68 1.46 -24.60
C VAL A 1044 -18.65 0.38 -24.95
N GLY A 1045 -17.50 0.41 -24.29
CA GLY A 1045 -16.35 -0.45 -24.58
C GLY A 1045 -15.39 0.11 -25.64
N HIS A 1046 -15.69 1.24 -26.28
CA HIS A 1046 -14.74 1.89 -27.18
C HIS A 1046 -13.53 2.44 -26.42
N ASP A 1047 -12.38 2.38 -27.08
CA ASP A 1047 -11.16 3.01 -26.62
C ASP A 1047 -11.05 4.44 -27.12
N VAL A 1048 -10.76 5.34 -26.20
CA VAL A 1048 -10.49 6.75 -26.50
C VAL A 1048 -9.07 7.11 -26.10
N VAL A 1049 -8.36 7.77 -27.01
CA VAL A 1049 -7.03 8.34 -26.77
C VAL A 1049 -7.20 9.82 -26.45
N ILE A 1050 -6.72 10.26 -25.30
CA ILE A 1050 -6.89 11.64 -24.81
C ILE A 1050 -5.52 12.31 -24.71
N TYR A 1051 -5.37 13.46 -25.38
CA TYR A 1051 -4.23 14.35 -25.22
C TYR A 1051 -4.42 15.21 -23.97
N PRO A 1052 -3.53 15.11 -22.97
CA PRO A 1052 -3.68 15.85 -21.73
C PRO A 1052 -3.37 17.34 -21.90
N ASN A 1053 -3.91 18.15 -20.99
CA ASN A 1053 -3.56 19.58 -20.93
C ASN A 1053 -2.13 19.83 -20.49
N HIS A 1054 -1.62 19.03 -19.53
CA HIS A 1054 -0.28 19.21 -19.01
C HIS A 1054 0.46 17.88 -18.85
N ALA A 1055 1.50 17.66 -19.67
CA ALA A 1055 2.29 16.43 -19.71
C ALA A 1055 3.01 16.13 -18.39
N CYS A 1056 3.57 17.15 -17.74
CA CYS A 1056 4.31 17.00 -16.48
C CYS A 1056 3.42 16.44 -15.36
N VAL A 1057 2.19 16.97 -15.26
CA VAL A 1057 1.20 16.60 -14.24
C VAL A 1057 0.57 15.25 -14.59
N THR A 1058 0.19 15.04 -15.84
CA THR A 1058 -0.36 13.74 -16.30
C THR A 1058 0.62 12.61 -16.03
N GLY A 1059 1.88 12.79 -16.43
CA GLY A 1059 2.95 11.83 -16.15
C GLY A 1059 3.12 11.57 -14.65
N ALA A 1060 2.88 12.55 -13.76
CA ALA A 1060 2.96 12.43 -12.29
C ALA A 1060 2.14 11.26 -11.72
N LEU A 1061 1.08 10.89 -12.43
CA LEU A 1061 0.06 9.95 -11.98
C LEU A 1061 0.41 8.50 -12.32
N TYR A 1062 1.41 8.27 -13.17
CA TYR A 1062 1.82 6.95 -13.64
C TYR A 1062 3.26 6.61 -13.22
N GLY A 1063 3.48 5.33 -12.89
CA GLY A 1063 4.81 4.80 -12.52
C GLY A 1063 5.69 4.46 -13.73
N TRP A 1064 5.08 4.25 -14.90
CA TRP A 1064 5.75 3.94 -16.17
C TRP A 1064 4.92 4.44 -17.35
N TYR A 1065 5.57 4.55 -18.50
CA TYR A 1065 4.94 4.85 -19.79
C TYR A 1065 5.00 3.63 -20.71
N LEU A 1066 3.92 3.36 -21.42
CA LEU A 1066 3.94 2.44 -22.55
C LEU A 1066 4.47 3.20 -23.77
N VAL A 1067 5.45 2.66 -24.47
CA VAL A 1067 6.14 3.38 -25.53
C VAL A 1067 5.78 2.80 -26.87
N VAL A 1068 5.34 3.66 -27.79
CA VAL A 1068 5.14 3.36 -29.21
C VAL A 1068 6.19 4.10 -30.03
N ASP A 1069 6.46 3.62 -31.25
CA ASP A 1069 7.39 4.28 -32.18
C ASP A 1069 6.69 4.45 -33.53
N SER A 1070 6.16 5.64 -33.79
CA SER A 1070 5.42 5.91 -35.03
C SER A 1070 6.30 5.86 -36.29
N SER A 1071 7.62 5.77 -36.15
CA SER A 1071 8.53 5.56 -37.29
C SER A 1071 8.61 4.09 -37.74
N GLU A 1072 8.17 3.13 -36.91
CA GLU A 1072 8.22 1.69 -37.20
C GLU A 1072 6.94 1.14 -37.88
N GLY A 1073 6.02 2.02 -38.30
CA GLY A 1073 4.85 1.69 -39.13
C GLY A 1073 3.55 1.42 -38.35
N ASP A 1074 3.59 0.66 -37.25
CA ASP A 1074 2.42 0.45 -36.38
C ASP A 1074 2.50 1.34 -35.13
N ALA A 1075 1.96 2.55 -35.24
CA ALA A 1075 1.94 3.55 -34.16
C ALA A 1075 1.10 3.14 -32.93
N LYS A 1076 0.41 2.00 -32.97
CA LYS A 1076 -0.37 1.45 -31.86
C LYS A 1076 0.34 0.31 -31.15
N LYS A 1077 1.43 -0.22 -31.71
CA LYS A 1077 2.17 -1.32 -31.09
C LYS A 1077 3.14 -0.80 -30.05
N ILE A 1078 3.09 -1.39 -28.86
CA ILE A 1078 4.02 -1.09 -27.76
C ILE A 1078 5.36 -1.72 -28.08
N VAL A 1079 6.40 -0.89 -28.20
CA VAL A 1079 7.78 -1.31 -28.52
C VAL A 1079 8.69 -1.33 -27.28
N ASP A 1080 8.36 -0.58 -26.24
CA ASP A 1080 9.13 -0.53 -24.99
C ASP A 1080 8.25 -0.06 -23.81
N VAL A 1081 8.82 -0.08 -22.60
CA VAL A 1081 8.23 0.50 -21.39
C VAL A 1081 9.28 1.36 -20.70
N TRP A 1082 8.98 2.62 -20.44
CA TRP A 1082 9.90 3.54 -19.76
C TRP A 1082 9.45 3.80 -18.33
N VAL A 1083 10.28 3.41 -17.37
CA VAL A 1083 10.01 3.63 -15.94
C VAL A 1083 10.28 5.08 -15.58
N ARG A 1084 9.42 5.66 -14.76
CA ARG A 1084 9.48 7.06 -14.36
C ARG A 1084 10.00 7.21 -12.93
N ALA A 1085 10.91 8.16 -12.71
CA ALA A 1085 11.29 8.57 -11.36
C ALA A 1085 10.10 9.19 -10.61
N SER A 1086 9.91 8.80 -9.34
CA SER A 1086 8.87 9.35 -8.46
C SER A 1086 9.44 9.76 -7.09
N GLY A 1087 8.75 10.66 -6.39
CA GLY A 1087 9.18 11.17 -5.08
C GLY A 1087 10.15 12.35 -5.14
N TRP A 1088 10.86 12.58 -4.02
CA TRP A 1088 11.73 13.74 -3.78
C TRP A 1088 13.18 13.37 -3.44
#